data_AF-A0A644SDM4-F1
#
_entry.id   AF-A0A644SDM4-F1
#
_cell.length_a   1.000
_cell.length_b   1.000
_cell.length_c   1.000
_cell.angle_alpha   90.00
_cell.angle_beta   90.00
_cell.angle_gamma   90.00
#
_symmetry.space_group_name_H-M   'P 1'
#
loop_
_entity.id
_entity.type
_entity.pdbx_description
1 polymer ?
#
loop_
_entity_poly.entity_id
_entity_poly.type
_entity_poly.pdbx_seq_one_letter_code
_entity_poly.pdbx_strand_id
1 'polypeptide(L)'
;MADKEDIVLEKPEDTLNEPRLDESLGEFKGQEGQAPEDEEFASLPEELPRENSDSGFKFTRESAPEEVSTFEEVKEDEPTPWYKDRKFMSLVGLSLGIICILVFTLFYLTFNEGKVKPDIIASKPIEQPVVMPDESYNYNDMTRVDGMIQKANALYLKGEVEQALKVYEQIAVYNESLSNYNLGVSQMNEGKFDEAFDSFKKAIANGENQSVAAINAAVCALKLNDKEKFKYYIDLAQVYLPKEGKSKLYDYYLALINYYKGYYPEALQMLQRVNSEPYTDVAKYLSAKIYAKMDFDAKSVQQLNTQGSFEPSLSLGLLYARMGEYDKAKIALNTAMKIERDFNQSLSALTLVDIKTGDFQDMLLRLQDTYRNDEDKYKILDRYKIKVRLNKELFNIAIAQRNFSNDILKKQKDQFDLLFYFAPYQVFDSKQASLYIKKANITNFVDDSSDGQSYLARSQALSSTNVKISNIVNDALNQKLRLANKEFQALLEDYPEHSILQYNLALTYAQMQNYELAYKHFSSSYHLNPKNYLAGAFAMFCGKLSDNDTTKLYHEILDNIAADSNFKANMQKNMLFLANGDYISMLPYLDENGQKTPLNLIFETIIAKNNNLNNQVDVRIAKLRSELPQDIVANILYFNSLNSNLNIKEYAQNAQIHFKNLQVDYRSVFGGSNIARELYVNLMHIAGLLNLERQKFKTLINTSKVKDEGMIQTLAYLDIFAQQYEESYALYNTLIDEYGAKDSRTLFLASVAAVGANNPNSAIALLQLSKLTDKNNKESKVALGLLYQEVGNYEAAMTQYRTLPNDFKSEFFTFDIKNQ
;
A
#
# COMPACT_ATOMS: atom_id res chain seq x y z
N MET A 1 44.03 30.14 18.97
CA MET A 1 43.67 28.91 18.23
C MET A 1 43.39 27.89 19.30
N ALA A 2 42.12 27.65 19.59
CA ALA A 2 41.68 26.73 20.63
C ALA A 2 41.47 25.37 19.98
N ASP A 3 42.12 24.35 20.52
CA ASP A 3 42.06 22.98 20.02
C ASP A 3 40.61 22.46 20.12
N LYS A 4 40.12 21.95 18.99
CA LYS A 4 38.85 21.23 18.92
C LYS A 4 39.06 19.87 19.57
N GLU A 5 38.34 19.61 20.66
CA GLU A 5 38.12 18.24 21.12
C GLU A 5 37.31 17.52 20.03
N ASP A 6 37.95 16.61 19.31
CA ASP A 6 37.27 15.77 18.30
C ASP A 6 36.76 14.50 19.01
N ILE A 7 35.50 14.50 19.46
CA ILE A 7 34.74 13.26 19.57
C ILE A 7 34.21 12.98 18.17
N VAL A 8 34.86 12.05 17.48
CA VAL A 8 34.51 11.70 16.11
C VAL A 8 33.31 10.76 16.17
N LEU A 9 32.11 11.33 16.05
CA LEU A 9 31.11 10.70 15.19
C LEU A 9 31.42 11.20 13.78
N GLU A 10 31.91 10.30 12.92
CA GLU A 10 32.31 10.53 11.51
C GLU A 10 31.99 11.95 11.04
N LYS A 11 32.99 12.86 11.03
CA LYS A 11 32.92 13.95 10.06
C LYS A 11 32.76 13.28 8.69
N PRO A 12 31.91 13.79 7.80
CA PRO A 12 31.76 13.21 6.48
C PRO A 12 33.07 13.49 5.73
N GLU A 13 34.05 12.60 5.85
CA GLU A 13 35.23 12.65 4.99
C GLU A 13 34.80 12.28 3.57
N ASP A 14 35.33 13.05 2.63
CA ASP A 14 35.35 12.83 1.19
C ASP A 14 36.23 11.61 0.84
N THR A 15 35.98 10.46 1.46
CA THR A 15 36.49 9.18 0.99
C THR A 15 35.39 8.49 0.19
N LEU A 16 35.44 8.77 -1.11
CA LEU A 16 34.66 8.10 -2.14
C LEU A 16 34.90 6.57 -2.07
N ASN A 17 33.86 5.83 -1.68
CA ASN A 17 33.66 4.36 -1.85
C ASN A 17 33.63 3.42 -0.63
N GLU A 18 33.29 3.85 0.60
CA GLU A 18 32.94 2.88 1.66
C GLU A 18 31.47 2.97 2.14
N PRO A 19 30.78 1.82 2.32
CA PRO A 19 29.42 1.79 2.85
C PRO A 19 29.40 2.17 4.33
N ARG A 20 28.45 3.01 4.74
CA ARG A 20 28.18 3.28 6.16
C ARG A 20 27.78 1.99 6.87
N LEU A 21 28.54 1.59 7.88
CA LEU A 21 28.27 0.47 8.80
C LEU A 21 27.02 0.62 9.69
N ASP A 22 26.22 1.68 9.51
CA ASP A 22 24.97 1.89 10.26
C ASP A 22 23.87 0.86 9.88
N GLU A 23 24.11 0.02 8.86
CA GLU A 23 23.28 -1.16 8.56
C GLU A 23 23.65 -2.41 9.39
N SER A 24 24.76 -2.42 10.15
CA SER A 24 25.14 -3.57 11.00
C SER A 24 24.42 -3.63 12.35
N LEU A 25 23.62 -2.61 12.69
CA LEU A 25 22.82 -2.61 13.93
C LEU A 25 21.51 -3.41 13.82
N GLY A 26 21.25 -4.06 12.68
CA GLY A 26 20.10 -4.96 12.49
C GLY A 26 20.04 -6.12 13.49
N GLU A 27 21.19 -6.53 14.05
CA GLU A 27 21.25 -7.57 15.10
C GLU A 27 21.11 -7.04 16.54
N PHE A 28 21.15 -5.73 16.77
CA PHE A 28 20.96 -5.15 18.10
C PHE A 28 19.48 -4.82 18.35
N LYS A 29 18.68 -5.88 18.49
CA LYS A 29 17.45 -5.85 19.29
C LYS A 29 17.88 -5.99 20.75
N GLY A 30 17.76 -4.92 21.53
CA GLY A 30 17.78 -5.05 22.99
C GLY A 30 16.69 -6.02 23.40
N GLN A 31 17.04 -7.11 24.08
CA GLN A 31 16.05 -7.96 24.73
C GLN A 31 15.37 -7.11 25.82
N GLU A 32 14.03 -7.12 25.85
CA GLU A 32 13.27 -6.68 27.01
C GLU A 32 13.73 -7.51 28.22
N GLY A 33 13.96 -6.86 29.35
CA GLY A 33 14.52 -7.49 30.54
C GLY A 33 13.71 -8.70 31.00
N GLN A 34 14.36 -9.85 31.08
CA GLN A 34 13.89 -11.00 31.85
C GLN A 34 14.87 -11.29 32.98
N ALA A 35 14.31 -11.60 34.15
CA ALA A 35 15.02 -12.05 35.35
C ALA A 35 15.66 -13.44 35.13
N PRO A 36 16.72 -13.80 35.87
CA PRO A 36 17.50 -15.00 35.59
C PRO A 36 16.74 -16.27 35.97
N GLU A 37 16.71 -17.24 35.06
CA GLU A 37 16.44 -18.64 35.37
C GLU A 37 17.67 -19.47 35.03
N ASP A 38 17.88 -20.48 35.87
CA ASP A 38 19.09 -21.23 36.10
C ASP A 38 19.56 -22.12 34.93
N GLU A 39 20.87 -22.39 34.94
CA GLU A 39 21.56 -23.40 34.13
C GLU A 39 21.01 -24.81 34.40
N GLU A 40 20.88 -25.65 33.37
CA GLU A 40 21.60 -26.95 33.30
C GLU A 40 21.31 -27.78 32.02
N PHE A 41 22.39 -28.47 31.60
CA PHE A 41 22.51 -29.65 30.72
C PHE A 41 22.70 -29.55 29.20
N ALA A 42 23.96 -29.82 28.85
CA ALA A 42 24.50 -30.25 27.57
C ALA A 42 24.10 -31.69 27.16
N SER A 43 24.02 -31.98 25.85
CA SER A 43 24.76 -33.06 25.15
C SER A 43 24.32 -33.23 23.67
N LEU A 44 25.33 -33.37 22.81
CA LEU A 44 25.39 -33.61 21.34
C LEU A 44 24.93 -35.05 20.94
N PRO A 45 25.01 -35.57 19.67
CA PRO A 45 25.42 -35.03 18.34
C PRO A 45 24.56 -35.43 17.09
N GLU A 46 24.93 -34.83 15.94
CA GLU A 46 24.98 -35.26 14.51
C GLU A 46 24.20 -36.50 13.97
N GLU A 47 23.50 -36.34 12.84
CA GLU A 47 23.89 -36.83 11.49
C GLU A 47 22.74 -36.71 10.44
N LEU A 48 23.12 -36.33 9.22
CA LEU A 48 22.30 -36.37 7.99
C LEU A 48 22.35 -37.78 7.35
N PRO A 49 21.40 -38.11 6.47
CA PRO A 49 21.84 -38.33 5.09
C PRO A 49 20.93 -37.75 4.00
N ARG A 50 21.57 -37.40 2.89
CA ARG A 50 21.01 -37.13 1.56
C ARG A 50 20.69 -38.45 0.86
N GLU A 51 19.64 -38.52 0.03
CA GLU A 51 19.75 -38.92 -1.39
C GLU A 51 18.44 -38.80 -2.20
N ASN A 52 18.63 -38.73 -3.52
CA ASN A 52 17.73 -38.40 -4.62
C ASN A 52 16.62 -39.44 -4.91
N SER A 53 15.50 -39.02 -5.51
CA SER A 53 15.16 -39.32 -6.93
C SER A 53 13.66 -39.14 -7.23
N ASP A 54 13.41 -38.57 -8.41
CA ASP A 54 12.27 -38.64 -9.33
C ASP A 54 10.87 -39.18 -8.92
N SER A 55 9.90 -38.47 -9.49
CA SER A 55 8.58 -38.91 -10.00
C SER A 55 7.32 -38.62 -9.16
N GLY A 56 6.48 -37.75 -9.72
CA GLY A 56 5.02 -37.90 -9.73
C GLY A 56 4.24 -37.53 -8.47
N PHE A 57 4.04 -36.23 -8.22
CA PHE A 57 3.08 -35.77 -7.21
C PHE A 57 1.62 -35.93 -7.71
N LYS A 58 0.92 -36.94 -7.20
CA LYS A 58 -0.55 -37.08 -7.24
C LYS A 58 -1.12 -36.59 -5.90
N PHE A 59 -2.06 -35.64 -5.94
CA PHE A 59 -2.82 -35.24 -4.76
C PHE A 59 -3.85 -36.33 -4.40
N THR A 60 -3.70 -36.97 -3.24
CA THR A 60 -4.77 -37.73 -2.60
C THR A 60 -5.49 -36.82 -1.60
N ARG A 61 -6.80 -36.62 -1.82
CA ARG A 61 -7.74 -36.03 -0.84
C ARG A 61 -7.77 -36.92 0.41
N GLU A 62 -7.23 -36.44 1.52
CA GLU A 62 -7.64 -36.97 2.83
C GLU A 62 -9.00 -36.40 3.19
N SER A 63 -9.94 -37.32 3.43
CA SER A 63 -11.31 -37.07 3.84
C SER A 63 -11.32 -36.91 5.35
N ALA A 64 -11.91 -35.82 5.85
CA ALA A 64 -12.22 -35.66 7.26
C ALA A 64 -13.31 -36.67 7.68
N PRO A 65 -13.32 -37.17 8.93
CA PRO A 65 -14.25 -38.22 9.36
C PRO A 65 -15.69 -37.68 9.46
N GLU A 66 -16.65 -38.51 9.05
CA GLU A 66 -18.08 -38.34 9.32
C GLU A 66 -18.34 -38.51 10.82
N GLU A 67 -18.77 -37.44 11.51
CA GLU A 67 -19.48 -37.57 12.77
C GLU A 67 -20.99 -37.40 12.52
N VAL A 68 -21.70 -38.51 12.73
CA VAL A 68 -23.15 -38.57 12.86
C VAL A 68 -23.52 -37.95 14.20
N SER A 69 -24.25 -36.83 14.21
CA SER A 69 -24.92 -36.35 15.42
C SER A 69 -26.42 -36.19 15.18
N THR A 70 -27.15 -36.84 16.06
CA THR A 70 -28.61 -36.93 16.13
C THR A 70 -29.23 -35.61 16.55
N PHE A 71 -30.37 -35.27 15.93
CA PHE A 71 -31.22 -34.14 16.28
C PHE A 71 -31.74 -34.23 17.73
N GLU A 72 -31.47 -33.19 18.52
CA GLU A 72 -32.28 -32.85 19.71
C GLU A 72 -32.73 -31.39 19.60
N GLU A 73 -34.04 -31.17 19.71
CA GLU A 73 -34.69 -29.85 19.82
C GLU A 73 -34.22 -29.15 21.10
N VAL A 74 -33.50 -28.02 20.97
CA VAL A 74 -33.18 -27.15 22.11
C VAL A 74 -34.20 -26.02 22.18
N LYS A 75 -34.98 -26.02 23.26
CA LYS A 75 -35.84 -24.92 23.67
C LYS A 75 -35.01 -23.67 24.02
N GLU A 76 -35.48 -22.51 23.60
CA GLU A 76 -34.93 -21.20 24.00
C GLU A 76 -35.10 -21.00 25.51
N ASP A 77 -33.99 -20.99 26.25
CA ASP A 77 -33.93 -20.49 27.62
C ASP A 77 -33.45 -19.04 27.62
N GLU A 78 -34.19 -18.16 28.31
CA GLU A 78 -33.80 -16.76 28.53
C GLU A 78 -32.42 -16.67 29.22
N PRO A 79 -31.54 -15.72 28.80
CA PRO A 79 -30.22 -15.60 29.37
C PRO A 79 -30.28 -15.15 30.84
N THR A 80 -29.73 -15.96 31.73
CA THR A 80 -29.56 -15.60 33.15
C THR A 80 -28.70 -14.34 33.29
N PRO A 81 -29.13 -13.31 34.04
CA PRO A 81 -28.33 -12.12 34.29
C PRO A 81 -26.96 -12.46 34.89
N TRP A 82 -25.89 -11.84 34.39
CA TRP A 82 -24.48 -12.15 34.70
C TRP A 82 -24.14 -12.23 36.20
N TYR A 83 -24.83 -11.48 37.05
CA TYR A 83 -24.61 -11.47 38.51
C TYR A 83 -25.23 -12.66 39.25
N LYS A 84 -26.03 -13.49 38.58
CA LYS A 84 -26.56 -14.76 39.12
C LYS A 84 -25.75 -15.98 38.70
N ASP A 85 -24.82 -15.83 37.74
CA ASP A 85 -23.91 -16.91 37.35
C ASP A 85 -22.86 -17.13 38.44
N ARG A 86 -22.95 -18.28 39.11
CA ARG A 86 -22.07 -18.66 40.21
C ARG A 86 -20.61 -18.82 39.77
N LYS A 87 -20.35 -19.19 38.51
CA LYS A 87 -18.98 -19.29 37.95
C LYS A 87 -18.42 -17.90 37.66
N PHE A 88 -19.23 -16.99 37.12
CA PHE A 88 -18.82 -15.60 36.89
C PHE A 88 -18.53 -14.87 38.21
N MET A 89 -19.41 -15.00 39.22
CA MET A 89 -19.20 -14.40 40.54
C MET A 89 -17.99 -15.02 41.27
N SER A 90 -17.68 -16.30 41.03
CA SER A 90 -16.44 -16.92 41.50
C SER A 90 -15.20 -16.29 40.88
N LEU A 91 -15.20 -15.99 39.58
CA LEU A 91 -14.09 -15.33 38.88
C LEU A 91 -13.89 -13.88 39.33
N VAL A 92 -14.98 -13.16 39.60
CA VAL A 92 -14.93 -11.80 40.17
C VAL A 92 -14.37 -11.83 41.60
N GLY A 93 -14.77 -12.80 42.41
CA GLY A 93 -14.21 -12.99 43.76
C GLY A 93 -12.72 -13.32 43.73
N LEU A 94 -12.28 -14.16 42.78
CA LEU A 94 -10.88 -14.57 42.63
C LEU A 94 -10.00 -13.40 42.16
N SER A 95 -10.49 -12.58 41.23
CA SER A 95 -9.79 -11.38 40.77
C SER A 95 -9.71 -10.30 41.86
N LEU A 96 -10.77 -10.08 42.64
CA LEU A 96 -10.72 -9.21 43.82
C LEU A 96 -9.73 -9.73 44.89
N GLY A 97 -9.67 -11.04 45.09
CA GLY A 97 -8.68 -11.67 45.98
C GLY A 97 -7.24 -11.41 45.54
N ILE A 98 -6.94 -11.55 44.24
CA ILE A 98 -5.60 -11.27 43.69
C ILE A 98 -5.25 -9.78 43.86
N ILE A 99 -6.19 -8.87 43.60
CA ILE A 99 -5.97 -7.43 43.78
C ILE A 99 -5.73 -7.11 45.26
N CYS A 100 -6.48 -7.69 46.19
CA CYS A 100 -6.25 -7.50 47.62
C CYS A 100 -4.89 -8.04 48.07
N ILE A 101 -4.44 -9.18 47.54
CA ILE A 101 -3.11 -9.73 47.80
C ILE A 101 -2.04 -8.78 47.28
N LEU A 102 -2.17 -8.28 46.04
CA LEU A 102 -1.22 -7.34 45.44
C LEU A 102 -1.15 -6.02 46.20
N VAL A 103 -2.29 -5.47 46.61
CA VAL A 103 -2.33 -4.24 47.42
C VAL A 103 -1.72 -4.49 48.80
N PHE A 104 -1.95 -5.66 49.40
CA PHE A 104 -1.34 -6.03 50.67
C PHE A 104 0.17 -6.25 50.56
N THR A 105 0.68 -6.89 49.50
CA THR A 105 2.12 -7.01 49.27
C THR A 105 2.74 -5.66 48.99
N LEU A 106 2.10 -4.79 48.21
CA LEU A 106 2.61 -3.44 47.94
C LEU A 106 2.64 -2.60 49.21
N PHE A 107 1.61 -2.71 50.07
CA PHE A 107 1.55 -2.07 51.38
C PHE A 107 2.58 -2.64 52.37
N TYR A 108 2.78 -3.96 52.38
CA TYR A 108 3.80 -4.61 53.20
C TYR A 108 5.22 -4.22 52.77
N LEU A 109 5.48 -4.14 51.47
CA LEU A 109 6.77 -3.72 50.92
C LEU A 109 7.05 -2.22 51.15
N THR A 110 6.01 -1.38 51.21
CA THR A 110 6.19 0.07 51.49
C THR A 110 6.29 0.41 52.97
N PHE A 111 5.76 -0.41 53.89
CA PHE A 111 5.70 -0.08 55.32
C PHE A 111 6.47 -1.00 56.26
N ASN A 112 7.06 -2.10 55.78
CA ASN A 112 7.89 -2.97 56.61
C ASN A 112 9.38 -2.54 56.60
N GLU A 113 9.67 -1.32 57.02
CA GLU A 113 11.01 -0.95 57.50
C GLU A 113 11.24 -1.60 58.87
N GLY A 114 11.81 -2.80 58.88
CA GLY A 114 12.16 -3.43 60.14
C GLY A 114 12.66 -4.86 60.04
N LYS A 115 14.00 -4.99 60.01
CA LYS A 115 14.79 -6.21 60.28
C LYS A 115 14.99 -7.18 59.11
N VAL A 116 15.85 -6.79 58.17
CA VAL A 116 16.70 -7.75 57.45
C VAL A 116 18.10 -7.68 58.05
N LYS A 117 18.61 -8.83 58.52
CA LYS A 117 19.98 -8.99 58.99
C LYS A 117 20.93 -8.95 57.79
N PRO A 118 22.07 -8.23 57.88
CA PRO A 118 23.05 -8.19 56.81
C PRO A 118 23.98 -9.40 56.94
N ASP A 119 23.89 -10.34 55.99
CA ASP A 119 24.94 -11.34 55.77
C ASP A 119 25.43 -11.23 54.33
N ILE A 120 26.13 -10.13 54.02
CA ILE A 120 27.27 -10.12 53.11
C ILE A 120 28.28 -9.13 53.71
N ILE A 121 29.36 -9.64 54.28
CA ILE A 121 30.53 -8.84 54.64
C ILE A 121 31.23 -8.49 53.32
N ALA A 122 30.84 -7.37 52.71
CA ALA A 122 31.75 -6.59 51.89
C ALA A 122 32.48 -5.64 52.85
N SER A 123 33.79 -5.84 53.01
CA SER A 123 34.65 -4.92 53.74
C SER A 123 34.48 -3.51 53.18
N LYS A 124 33.95 -2.59 54.00
CA LYS A 124 34.01 -1.15 53.76
C LYS A 124 35.45 -0.77 53.40
N PRO A 125 35.73 -0.21 52.21
CA PRO A 125 36.83 0.72 52.10
C PRO A 125 36.51 1.89 53.01
N ILE A 126 37.47 2.28 53.84
CA ILE A 126 37.40 3.49 54.63
C ILE A 126 37.29 4.65 53.64
N GLU A 127 36.12 5.27 53.54
CA GLU A 127 35.98 6.58 52.91
C GLU A 127 36.78 7.58 53.73
N GLN A 128 38.02 7.84 53.29
CA GLN A 128 38.57 9.18 53.45
C GLN A 128 37.92 10.06 52.38
N PRO A 129 37.49 11.29 52.70
CA PRO A 129 37.06 12.22 51.69
C PRO A 129 38.29 12.58 50.85
N VAL A 130 38.52 11.84 49.77
CA VAL A 130 39.47 12.26 48.75
C VAL A 130 38.79 13.41 48.05
N VAL A 131 39.23 14.63 48.37
CA VAL A 131 39.05 15.77 47.48
C VAL A 131 39.81 15.41 46.21
N MET A 132 39.11 14.79 45.25
CA MET A 132 39.69 14.38 43.98
C MET A 132 39.83 15.63 43.09
N PRO A 133 40.98 15.81 42.43
CA PRO A 133 41.19 16.95 41.54
C PRO A 133 40.15 16.93 40.42
N ASP A 134 39.57 18.09 40.18
CA ASP A 134 38.71 18.39 39.04
C ASP A 134 39.56 18.41 37.77
N GLU A 135 39.29 17.50 36.83
CA GLU A 135 40.01 17.44 35.54
C GLU A 135 39.40 18.41 34.49
N SER A 136 38.47 19.28 34.88
CA SER A 136 38.03 20.38 34.00
C SER A 136 39.23 21.23 33.57
N TYR A 137 39.48 21.30 32.25
CA TYR A 137 40.54 22.05 31.55
C TYR A 137 41.37 23.00 32.42
N ASN A 138 42.58 22.58 32.78
CA ASN A 138 43.56 23.46 33.42
C ASN A 138 44.57 23.90 32.36
N TYR A 139 44.49 25.16 31.93
CA TYR A 139 45.44 25.82 31.00
C TYR A 139 46.86 26.01 31.61
N ASN A 140 47.23 25.18 32.60
CA ASN A 140 48.46 25.25 33.38
C ASN A 140 49.59 24.34 32.85
N ASP A 141 49.32 23.50 31.84
CA ASP A 141 50.32 22.55 31.34
C ASP A 141 51.35 23.19 30.39
N MET A 142 50.97 24.20 29.58
CA MET A 142 51.93 24.96 28.76
C MET A 142 52.87 25.82 29.63
N THR A 143 52.35 26.48 30.68
CA THR A 143 53.17 27.29 31.60
C THR A 143 54.13 26.43 32.42
N ARG A 144 53.78 25.16 32.67
CA ARG A 144 54.64 24.17 33.33
C ARG A 144 55.75 23.68 32.43
N VAL A 145 55.48 23.40 31.14
CA VAL A 145 56.51 23.06 30.15
C VAL A 145 57.48 24.22 29.94
N ASP A 146 56.96 25.44 29.78
CA ASP A 146 57.79 26.64 29.65
C ASP A 146 58.67 26.86 30.89
N GLY A 147 58.12 26.65 32.09
CA GLY A 147 58.88 26.69 33.35
C GLY A 147 59.95 25.59 33.45
N MET A 148 59.68 24.38 32.95
CA MET A 148 60.65 23.28 32.90
C MET A 148 61.77 23.55 31.88
N ILE A 149 61.44 24.12 30.72
CA ILE A 149 62.43 24.55 29.70
C ILE A 149 63.33 25.64 30.27
N GLN A 150 62.76 26.66 30.94
CA GLN A 150 63.54 27.72 31.57
C GLN A 150 64.46 27.17 32.68
N LYS A 151 63.97 26.22 33.48
CA LYS A 151 64.77 25.54 34.53
C LYS A 151 65.89 24.68 33.93
N ALA A 152 65.60 23.88 32.89
CA ALA A 152 66.58 23.04 32.21
C ALA A 152 67.70 23.89 31.59
N ASN A 153 67.33 24.99 30.92
CA ASN A 153 68.27 25.94 30.34
C ASN A 153 69.12 26.61 31.43
N ALA A 154 68.53 27.01 32.56
CA ALA A 154 69.26 27.61 33.68
C ALA A 154 70.26 26.64 34.34
N LEU A 155 69.91 25.36 34.46
CA LEU A 155 70.81 24.32 34.97
C LEU A 155 71.96 24.02 33.99
N TYR A 156 71.65 23.98 32.68
CA TYR A 156 72.65 23.78 31.63
C TYR A 156 73.67 24.93 31.59
N LEU A 157 73.21 26.18 31.66
CA LEU A 157 74.06 27.38 31.65
C LEU A 157 74.94 27.51 32.91
N LYS A 158 74.59 26.84 34.01
CA LYS A 158 75.39 26.77 35.24
C LYS A 158 76.42 25.63 35.23
N GLY A 159 76.47 24.81 34.18
CA GLY A 159 77.38 23.66 34.07
C GLY A 159 76.90 22.39 34.77
N GLU A 160 75.66 22.37 35.29
CA GLU A 160 75.05 21.20 35.95
C GLU A 160 74.36 20.29 34.92
N VAL A 161 75.17 19.75 33.99
CA VAL A 161 74.71 19.08 32.75
C VAL A 161 73.87 17.83 33.00
N GLU A 162 74.20 16.98 33.99
CA GLU A 162 73.41 15.78 34.32
C GLU A 162 71.99 16.11 34.84
N GLN A 163 71.85 17.19 35.61
CA GLN A 163 70.55 17.61 36.12
C GLN A 163 69.71 18.25 35.02
N ALA A 164 70.35 19.03 34.13
CA ALA A 164 69.69 19.55 32.93
C ALA A 164 69.19 18.41 32.03
N LEU A 165 70.00 17.38 31.80
CA LEU A 165 69.63 16.19 31.03
C LEU A 165 68.43 15.45 31.63
N LYS A 166 68.36 15.28 32.96
CA LYS A 166 67.16 14.71 33.62
C LYS A 166 65.91 15.56 33.42
N VAL A 167 66.02 16.89 33.43
CA VAL A 167 64.88 17.76 33.16
C VAL A 167 64.50 17.74 31.68
N TYR A 168 65.48 17.64 30.75
CA TYR A 168 65.20 17.47 29.32
C TYR A 168 64.59 16.11 28.99
N GLU A 169 64.98 15.02 29.66
CA GLU A 169 64.29 13.72 29.56
C GLU A 169 62.85 13.83 30.05
N GLN A 170 62.61 14.53 31.17
CA GLN A 170 61.26 14.79 31.65
C GLN A 170 60.45 15.63 30.64
N ILE A 171 61.07 16.61 29.98
CA ILE A 171 60.44 17.39 28.89
C ILE A 171 60.19 16.51 27.66
N ALA A 172 61.10 15.59 27.32
CA ALA A 172 60.95 14.68 26.17
C ALA A 172 59.82 13.67 26.40
N VAL A 173 59.72 13.09 27.60
CA VAL A 173 58.59 12.22 28.02
C VAL A 173 57.28 13.02 28.07
N TYR A 174 57.32 14.28 28.49
CA TYR A 174 56.17 15.19 28.48
C TYR A 174 55.79 15.66 27.06
N ASN A 175 56.74 15.73 26.12
CA ASN A 175 56.47 16.05 24.71
C ASN A 175 56.06 14.82 23.89
N GLU A 176 56.50 13.63 24.28
CA GLU A 176 55.93 12.36 23.80
C GLU A 176 54.46 12.22 24.27
N SER A 177 54.07 12.97 25.30
CA SER A 177 52.69 13.16 25.78
C SER A 177 51.91 14.26 25.03
N LEU A 178 52.02 14.32 23.70
CA LEU A 178 50.84 14.71 22.90
C LEU A 178 49.82 13.57 23.08
N SER A 179 48.91 13.73 24.05
CA SER A 179 48.01 12.71 24.64
C SER A 179 47.71 11.47 23.76
N ASN A 180 47.85 10.27 24.34
CA ASN A 180 47.49 8.99 23.71
C ASN A 180 46.04 8.98 23.21
N TYR A 181 45.17 9.77 23.86
CA TYR A 181 43.80 9.99 23.40
C TYR A 181 43.77 10.65 22.01
N ASN A 182 44.53 11.72 21.80
CA ASN A 182 44.58 12.44 20.51
C ASN A 182 45.17 11.56 19.40
N LEU A 183 46.19 10.75 19.71
CA LEU A 183 46.73 9.76 18.79
C LEU A 183 45.66 8.72 18.39
N GLY A 184 44.92 8.21 19.38
CA GLY A 184 43.82 7.28 19.14
C GLY A 184 42.73 7.88 18.26
N VAL A 185 42.35 9.15 18.48
CA VAL A 185 41.39 9.86 17.62
C VAL A 185 41.92 9.99 16.19
N SER A 186 43.18 10.36 16.01
CA SER A 186 43.80 10.44 14.67
C SER A 186 43.81 9.09 13.95
N GLN A 187 44.17 8.01 14.64
CA GLN A 187 44.18 6.66 14.08
C GLN A 187 42.76 6.17 13.74
N MET A 188 41.78 6.51 14.58
CA MET A 188 40.37 6.18 14.33
C MET A 188 39.83 6.91 13.08
N ASN A 189 40.22 8.17 12.87
CA ASN A 189 39.90 8.92 11.63
C ASN A 189 40.51 8.30 10.38
N GLU A 190 41.72 7.73 10.50
CA GLU A 190 42.38 7.00 9.42
C GLU A 190 41.83 5.58 9.20
N GLY A 191 40.79 5.16 9.94
CA GLY A 191 40.20 3.82 9.86
C GLY A 191 41.05 2.72 10.50
N LYS A 192 42.12 3.06 11.21
CA LYS A 192 43.04 2.12 11.87
C LYS A 192 42.50 1.72 13.25
N PHE A 193 41.37 1.00 13.26
CA PHE A 193 40.62 0.71 14.49
C PHE A 193 41.39 -0.12 15.52
N ASP A 194 42.24 -1.06 15.10
CA ASP A 194 43.09 -1.84 16.01
C ASP A 194 44.14 -0.95 16.71
N GLU A 195 44.83 -0.09 15.96
CA GLU A 195 45.83 0.82 16.52
C GLU A 195 45.19 1.89 17.42
N ALA A 196 44.05 2.44 16.97
CA ALA A 196 43.27 3.40 17.74
C ALA A 196 42.80 2.81 19.07
N PHE A 197 42.31 1.56 19.05
CA PHE A 197 41.91 0.84 20.24
C PHE A 197 43.04 0.71 21.26
N ASP A 198 44.26 0.35 20.82
CA ASP A 198 45.43 0.26 21.69
C ASP A 198 45.84 1.62 22.25
N SER A 199 45.76 2.69 21.45
CA SER A 199 46.02 4.06 21.90
C SER A 199 44.99 4.53 22.93
N PHE A 200 43.70 4.25 22.73
CA PHE A 200 42.66 4.56 23.73
C PHE A 200 42.83 3.75 25.00
N LYS A 201 43.25 2.47 24.91
CA LYS A 201 43.58 1.66 26.09
C LYS A 201 44.73 2.27 26.90
N LYS A 202 45.77 2.77 26.24
CA LYS A 202 46.87 3.50 26.90
C LYS A 202 46.39 4.81 27.54
N ALA A 203 45.55 5.58 26.84
CA ALA A 203 44.95 6.80 27.38
C ALA A 203 44.15 6.52 28.67
N ILE A 204 43.30 5.49 28.66
CA ILE A 204 42.54 5.05 29.85
C ILE A 204 43.48 4.67 30.99
N ALA A 205 44.54 3.91 30.71
CA ALA A 205 45.51 3.46 31.71
C ALA A 205 46.30 4.63 32.33
N ASN A 206 46.57 5.68 31.56
CA ASN A 206 47.29 6.88 32.00
C ASN A 206 46.39 7.93 32.68
N GLY A 207 45.08 7.69 32.76
CA GLY A 207 44.14 8.66 33.33
C GLY A 207 43.72 9.78 32.36
N GLU A 208 44.07 9.66 31.07
CA GLU A 208 43.80 10.69 30.06
C GLU A 208 42.37 10.54 29.52
N ASN A 209 41.46 11.49 29.81
CA ASN A 209 40.11 11.55 29.23
C ASN A 209 39.34 10.21 29.32
N GLN A 210 39.42 9.54 30.47
CA GLN A 210 39.10 8.11 30.60
C GLN A 210 37.68 7.73 30.14
N SER A 211 36.69 8.59 30.39
CA SER A 211 35.30 8.35 29.99
C SER A 211 35.16 8.31 28.46
N VAL A 212 35.64 9.35 27.77
CA VAL A 212 35.55 9.44 26.30
C VAL A 212 36.51 8.49 25.59
N ALA A 213 37.69 8.24 26.15
CA ALA A 213 38.62 7.23 25.66
C ALA A 213 37.97 5.83 25.71
N ALA A 214 37.22 5.52 26.77
CA ALA A 214 36.46 4.28 26.86
C ALA A 214 35.29 4.20 25.86
N ILE A 215 34.57 5.30 25.62
CA ILE A 215 33.56 5.36 24.55
C ILE A 215 34.20 5.07 23.18
N ASN A 216 35.32 5.72 22.85
CA ASN A 216 35.98 5.53 21.56
C ASN A 216 36.61 4.14 21.42
N ALA A 217 37.15 3.56 22.51
CA ALA A 217 37.60 2.18 22.52
C ALA A 217 36.45 1.19 22.27
N ALA A 218 35.25 1.46 22.81
CA ALA A 218 34.07 0.69 22.49
C ALA A 218 33.72 0.81 21.00
N VAL A 219 33.71 2.02 20.44
CA VAL A 219 33.45 2.22 19.00
C VAL A 219 34.46 1.46 18.13
N CYS A 220 35.75 1.48 18.47
CA CYS A 220 36.76 0.68 17.76
C CYS A 220 36.46 -0.81 17.87
N ALA A 221 36.13 -1.32 19.07
CA ALA A 221 35.74 -2.72 19.25
C ALA A 221 34.50 -3.10 18.42
N LEU A 222 33.51 -2.21 18.32
CA LEU A 222 32.34 -2.39 17.47
C LEU A 222 32.73 -2.50 15.98
N LYS A 223 33.61 -1.61 15.50
CA LYS A 223 34.12 -1.62 14.12
C LYS A 223 34.94 -2.87 13.81
N LEU A 224 35.59 -3.44 14.82
CA LEU A 224 36.32 -4.72 14.76
C LEU A 224 35.40 -5.95 14.97
N ASN A 225 34.08 -5.75 15.09
CA ASN A 225 33.08 -6.78 15.34
C ASN A 225 33.30 -7.58 16.65
N ASP A 226 33.94 -6.97 17.65
CA ASP A 226 34.21 -7.55 18.97
C ASP A 226 33.15 -7.09 19.98
N LYS A 227 32.04 -7.84 20.05
CA LYS A 227 30.86 -7.52 20.87
C LYS A 227 31.18 -7.53 22.38
N GLU A 228 32.08 -8.40 22.84
CA GLU A 228 32.46 -8.50 24.25
C GLU A 228 33.27 -7.28 24.68
N LYS A 229 34.30 -6.91 23.90
CA LYS A 229 35.06 -5.69 24.17
C LYS A 229 34.18 -4.45 24.07
N PHE A 230 33.31 -4.36 23.07
CA PHE A 230 32.37 -3.24 22.97
C PHE A 230 31.59 -3.06 24.28
N LYS A 231 30.96 -4.14 24.79
CA LYS A 231 30.20 -4.09 26.05
C LYS A 231 31.08 -3.67 27.23
N TYR A 232 32.26 -4.29 27.36
CA TYR A 232 33.21 -3.97 28.43
C TYR A 232 33.59 -2.49 28.45
N TYR A 233 33.94 -1.91 27.29
CA TYR A 233 34.37 -0.51 27.21
C TYR A 233 33.22 0.49 27.37
N ILE A 234 31.98 0.14 26.97
CA ILE A 234 30.80 0.96 27.30
C ILE A 234 30.50 0.95 28.80
N ASP A 235 30.59 -0.21 29.46
CA ASP A 235 30.44 -0.30 30.92
C ASP A 235 31.55 0.49 31.64
N LEU A 236 32.78 0.40 31.12
CA LEU A 236 33.92 1.16 31.64
C LEU A 236 33.76 2.67 31.47
N ALA A 237 33.20 3.13 30.34
CA ALA A 237 32.86 4.54 30.13
C ALA A 237 31.87 5.04 31.18
N GLN A 238 30.84 4.25 31.52
CA GLN A 238 29.88 4.60 32.56
C GLN A 238 30.54 4.71 33.94
N VAL A 239 31.52 3.85 34.24
CA VAL A 239 32.28 3.91 35.52
C VAL A 239 33.09 5.20 35.63
N TYR A 240 33.67 5.68 34.52
CA TYR A 240 34.48 6.90 34.53
C TYR A 240 33.67 8.20 34.38
N LEU A 241 32.45 8.13 33.84
CA LEU A 241 31.59 9.30 33.59
C LEU A 241 31.43 10.26 34.80
N PRO A 242 31.29 9.81 36.08
CA PRO A 242 31.19 10.74 37.21
C PRO A 242 32.39 11.69 37.38
N LYS A 243 33.57 11.32 36.86
CA LYS A 243 34.76 12.19 36.85
C LYS A 243 34.58 13.42 35.95
N GLU A 244 33.69 13.33 34.97
CA GLU A 244 33.33 14.40 34.03
C GLU A 244 32.18 15.27 34.54
N GLY A 245 31.76 15.16 35.82
CA GLY A 245 30.54 15.78 36.33
C GLY A 245 30.44 17.30 36.22
N LYS A 246 31.56 18.00 35.96
CA LYS A 246 31.62 19.45 35.71
C LYS A 246 31.84 19.81 34.24
N SER A 247 32.08 18.82 33.38
CA SER A 247 32.29 19.00 31.95
C SER A 247 31.01 19.42 31.24
N LYS A 248 31.12 20.33 30.27
CA LYS A 248 30.02 20.68 29.36
C LYS A 248 29.63 19.53 28.43
N LEU A 249 30.41 18.46 28.39
CA LEU A 249 30.19 17.26 27.58
C LEU A 249 29.58 16.11 28.38
N TYR A 250 29.35 16.28 29.69
CA TYR A 250 28.77 15.24 30.54
C TYR A 250 27.46 14.67 29.98
N ASP A 251 26.50 15.55 29.65
CA ASP A 251 25.21 15.14 29.10
C ASP A 251 25.38 14.42 27.74
N TYR A 252 26.35 14.84 26.94
CA TYR A 252 26.64 14.20 25.65
C TYR A 252 27.25 12.81 25.83
N TYR A 253 28.22 12.64 26.73
CA TYR A 253 28.80 11.33 27.04
C TYR A 253 27.77 10.37 27.64
N LEU A 254 26.94 10.85 28.56
CA LEU A 254 25.85 10.07 29.12
C LEU A 254 24.85 9.65 28.04
N ALA A 255 24.52 10.56 27.11
CA ALA A 255 23.67 10.24 25.97
C ALA A 255 24.27 9.13 25.10
N LEU A 256 25.56 9.19 24.78
CA LEU A 256 26.25 8.16 23.97
C LEU A 256 26.26 6.81 24.68
N ILE A 257 26.58 6.78 25.99
CA ILE A 257 26.54 5.56 26.80
C ILE A 257 25.14 4.95 26.78
N ASN A 258 24.11 5.75 27.03
CA ASN A 258 22.71 5.30 26.99
C ASN A 258 22.31 4.81 25.60
N TYR A 259 22.70 5.51 24.54
CA TYR A 259 22.45 5.12 23.16
C TYR A 259 23.06 3.75 22.83
N TYR A 260 24.34 3.55 23.15
CA TYR A 260 25.04 2.29 22.91
C TYR A 260 24.52 1.12 23.77
N LYS A 261 23.95 1.43 24.95
CA LYS A 261 23.23 0.44 25.78
C LYS A 261 21.80 0.15 25.32
N GLY A 262 21.27 0.91 24.36
CA GLY A 262 19.89 0.78 23.89
C GLY A 262 18.85 1.51 24.74
N TYR A 263 19.27 2.32 25.71
CA TYR A 263 18.42 3.18 26.54
C TYR A 263 18.05 4.45 25.78
N TYR A 264 17.25 4.29 24.72
CA TYR A 264 16.92 5.36 23.77
C TYR A 264 16.15 6.54 24.39
N PRO A 265 15.14 6.35 25.27
CA PRO A 265 14.49 7.47 25.94
C PRO A 265 15.44 8.29 26.82
N GLU A 266 16.33 7.63 27.57
CA GLU A 266 17.32 8.25 28.44
C GLU A 266 18.38 8.98 27.61
N ALA A 267 18.83 8.38 26.51
CA ALA A 267 19.72 9.04 25.56
C ALA A 267 19.09 10.34 25.01
N LEU A 268 17.84 10.28 24.55
CA LEU A 268 17.12 11.46 24.05
C LEU A 268 16.96 12.55 25.10
N GLN A 269 16.69 12.19 26.36
CA GLN A 269 16.58 13.16 27.45
C GLN A 269 17.88 13.94 27.64
N MET A 270 19.02 13.26 27.54
CA MET A 270 20.33 13.89 27.68
C MET A 270 20.72 14.70 26.44
N LEU A 271 20.44 14.18 25.23
CA LEU A 271 20.73 14.90 23.97
C LEU A 271 20.02 16.25 23.88
N GLN A 272 18.81 16.38 24.45
CA GLN A 272 18.09 17.65 24.51
C GLN A 272 18.76 18.73 25.37
N ARG A 273 19.65 18.33 26.28
CA ARG A 273 20.38 19.25 27.17
C ARG A 273 21.71 19.70 26.59
N VAL A 274 22.20 19.01 25.55
CA VAL A 274 23.46 19.35 24.88
C VAL A 274 23.31 20.68 24.14
N ASN A 275 24.01 21.70 24.62
CA ASN A 275 24.02 23.05 24.08
C ASN A 275 25.44 23.61 23.86
N SER A 276 26.44 22.73 23.91
CA SER A 276 27.85 23.05 23.71
C SER A 276 28.21 22.86 22.24
N GLU A 277 28.55 23.95 21.54
CA GLU A 277 29.11 23.87 20.19
C GLU A 277 30.48 23.15 20.22
N PRO A 278 30.78 22.24 19.26
CA PRO A 278 30.00 21.90 18.04
C PRO A 278 28.98 20.76 18.20
N TYR A 279 28.73 20.27 19.42
CA TYR A 279 27.96 19.05 19.68
C TYR A 279 26.44 19.23 19.61
N THR A 280 25.95 20.46 19.60
CA THR A 280 24.51 20.78 19.50
C THR A 280 23.88 20.10 18.27
N ASP A 281 24.51 20.24 17.10
CA ASP A 281 23.97 19.69 15.85
C ASP A 281 24.16 18.17 15.77
N VAL A 282 25.26 17.65 16.33
CA VAL A 282 25.49 16.21 16.48
C VAL A 282 24.41 15.57 17.33
N ALA A 283 24.03 16.23 18.44
CA ALA A 283 23.01 15.74 19.34
C ALA A 283 21.63 15.71 18.69
N LYS A 284 21.28 16.74 17.90
CA LYS A 284 20.06 16.75 17.08
C LYS A 284 20.08 15.64 16.04
N TYR A 285 21.19 15.47 15.31
CA TYR A 285 21.31 14.43 14.29
C TYR A 285 21.18 13.02 14.87
N LEU A 286 21.83 12.74 16.01
CA LEU A 286 21.67 11.47 16.73
C LEU A 286 20.24 11.30 17.27
N SER A 287 19.63 12.35 17.80
CA SER A 287 18.22 12.33 18.21
C SER A 287 17.30 11.96 17.05
N ALA A 288 17.58 12.46 15.84
CA ALA A 288 16.82 12.10 14.65
C ALA A 288 16.88 10.60 14.34
N LYS A 289 18.08 10.00 14.42
CA LYS A 289 18.25 8.55 14.20
C LYS A 289 17.48 7.74 15.23
N ILE A 290 17.56 8.13 16.51
CA ILE A 290 16.82 7.46 17.58
C ILE A 290 15.31 7.58 17.35
N TYR A 291 14.80 8.79 17.04
CA TYR A 291 13.39 9.00 16.74
C TYR A 291 12.92 8.15 15.54
N ALA A 292 13.70 8.05 14.48
CA ALA A 292 13.36 7.21 13.32
C ALA A 292 13.31 5.72 13.68
N LYS A 293 14.27 5.23 14.48
CA LYS A 293 14.30 3.84 14.98
C LYS A 293 13.10 3.51 15.88
N MET A 294 12.54 4.51 16.56
CA MET A 294 11.35 4.39 17.41
C MET A 294 10.04 4.73 16.67
N ASP A 295 10.07 4.84 15.34
CA ASP A 295 8.92 5.16 14.49
C ASP A 295 8.29 6.54 14.77
N PHE A 296 9.05 7.45 15.37
CA PHE A 296 8.68 8.86 15.57
C PHE A 296 9.20 9.74 14.42
N ASP A 297 8.82 9.38 13.18
CA ASP A 297 9.34 9.98 11.95
C ASP A 297 9.20 11.52 11.93
N ALA A 298 8.06 12.06 12.37
CA ALA A 298 7.84 13.51 12.42
C ALA A 298 8.84 14.24 13.35
N LYS A 299 9.18 13.64 14.50
CA LYS A 299 10.20 14.19 15.40
C LYS A 299 11.59 14.04 14.79
N SER A 300 11.85 12.94 14.10
CA SER A 300 13.11 12.73 13.37
C SER A 300 13.34 13.82 12.32
N VAL A 301 12.34 14.07 11.47
CA VAL A 301 12.36 15.15 10.47
C VAL A 301 12.58 16.53 11.11
N GLN A 302 11.92 16.81 12.25
CA GLN A 302 12.14 18.07 12.98
C GLN A 302 13.60 18.25 13.40
N GLN A 303 14.23 17.20 13.93
CA GLN A 303 15.64 17.25 14.34
C GLN A 303 16.58 17.43 13.14
N LEU A 304 16.34 16.71 12.02
CA LEU A 304 17.13 16.83 10.80
C LEU A 304 17.06 18.21 10.15
N ASN A 305 15.90 18.90 10.24
CA ASN A 305 15.71 20.24 9.70
C ASN A 305 16.31 21.35 10.58
N THR A 306 16.59 21.07 11.86
CA THR A 306 17.07 22.08 12.83
C THR A 306 18.55 21.95 13.15
N GLN A 307 19.20 20.87 12.71
CA GLN A 307 20.66 20.76 12.69
C GLN A 307 21.22 21.48 11.44
N GLY A 308 22.40 22.09 11.55
CA GLY A 308 23.04 22.83 10.46
C GLY A 308 24.33 22.21 9.94
N SER A 309 24.83 21.14 10.56
CA SER A 309 26.18 20.61 10.32
C SER A 309 26.24 19.40 9.39
N PHE A 310 25.12 18.71 9.17
CA PHE A 310 25.02 17.50 8.36
C PHE A 310 24.12 17.71 7.15
N GLU A 311 24.43 17.03 6.05
CA GLU A 311 23.57 16.95 4.87
C GLU A 311 22.54 15.81 5.06
N PRO A 312 21.24 16.10 5.30
CA PRO A 312 20.27 15.10 5.71
C PRO A 312 19.31 14.71 4.58
N SER A 313 19.53 15.16 3.34
CA SER A 313 18.58 14.99 2.23
C SER A 313 18.18 13.54 1.96
N LEU A 314 19.10 12.58 2.04
CA LEU A 314 18.76 11.16 1.89
C LEU A 314 17.83 10.70 3.02
N SER A 315 18.19 10.95 4.28
CA SER A 315 17.39 10.57 5.45
C SER A 315 16.01 11.23 5.42
N LEU A 316 15.93 12.52 5.08
CA LEU A 316 14.67 13.23 4.91
C LEU A 316 13.83 12.60 3.78
N GLY A 317 14.45 12.27 2.64
CA GLY A 317 13.79 11.62 1.53
C GLY A 317 13.16 10.28 1.90
N LEU A 318 13.90 9.43 2.61
CA LEU A 318 13.42 8.14 3.10
C LEU A 318 12.29 8.29 4.13
N LEU A 319 12.43 9.23 5.09
CA LEU A 319 11.41 9.49 6.11
C LEU A 319 10.11 10.05 5.51
N TYR A 320 10.21 11.02 4.59
CA TYR A 320 9.03 11.53 3.90
C TYR A 320 8.34 10.43 3.07
N ALA A 321 9.09 9.55 2.41
CA ALA A 321 8.52 8.41 1.69
C ALA A 321 7.78 7.45 2.64
N ARG A 322 8.37 7.15 3.80
CA ARG A 322 7.78 6.32 4.85
C ARG A 322 6.47 6.91 5.39
N MET A 323 6.43 8.22 5.57
CA MET A 323 5.25 8.97 6.02
C MET A 323 4.17 9.13 4.93
N GLY A 324 4.46 8.75 3.68
CA GLY A 324 3.58 8.99 2.53
C GLY A 324 3.58 10.42 2.01
N GLU A 325 4.50 11.27 2.47
CA GLU A 325 4.71 12.64 2.00
C GLU A 325 5.57 12.64 0.71
N TYR A 326 5.06 11.97 -0.32
CA TYR A 326 5.85 11.65 -1.52
C TYR A 326 6.40 12.87 -2.25
N ASP A 327 5.69 13.99 -2.29
CA ASP A 327 6.20 15.21 -2.93
C ASP A 327 7.47 15.74 -2.24
N LYS A 328 7.47 15.76 -0.90
CA LYS A 328 8.66 16.15 -0.12
C LYS A 328 9.76 15.11 -0.26
N ALA A 329 9.39 13.83 -0.31
CA ALA A 329 10.34 12.74 -0.53
C ALA A 329 11.08 12.92 -1.86
N LYS A 330 10.36 13.19 -2.95
CA LYS A 330 10.95 13.43 -4.28
C LYS A 330 11.93 14.62 -4.26
N ILE A 331 11.57 15.72 -3.62
CA ILE A 331 12.45 16.90 -3.52
C ILE A 331 13.75 16.55 -2.78
N ALA A 332 13.64 15.91 -1.62
CA ALA A 332 14.78 15.54 -0.80
C ALA A 332 15.67 14.48 -1.49
N LEU A 333 15.08 13.45 -2.11
CA LEU A 333 15.83 12.42 -2.84
C LEU A 333 16.56 12.97 -4.07
N ASN A 334 15.94 13.89 -4.83
CA ASN A 334 16.64 14.57 -5.94
C ASN A 334 17.80 15.44 -5.45
N THR A 335 17.72 15.97 -4.23
CA THR A 335 18.83 16.71 -3.61
C THR A 335 19.95 15.76 -3.22
N ALA A 336 19.62 14.63 -2.58
CA ALA A 336 20.56 13.59 -2.20
C ALA A 336 21.26 12.95 -3.40
N MET A 337 20.59 12.82 -4.55
CA MET A 337 21.18 12.34 -5.80
C MET A 337 22.31 13.24 -6.33
N LYS A 338 22.51 14.46 -5.83
CA LYS A 338 23.67 15.28 -6.21
C LYS A 338 24.95 14.86 -5.51
N ILE A 339 24.85 13.94 -4.55
CA ILE A 339 25.93 13.45 -3.71
C ILE A 339 26.30 12.04 -4.20
N GLU A 340 27.54 11.84 -4.63
CA GLU A 340 27.97 10.60 -5.28
C GLU A 340 27.71 9.35 -4.41
N ARG A 341 28.07 9.41 -3.13
CA ARG A 341 27.85 8.30 -2.18
C ARG A 341 26.38 7.93 -1.99
N ASP A 342 25.46 8.89 -2.12
CA ASP A 342 24.03 8.69 -1.86
C ASP A 342 23.24 8.45 -3.16
N PHE A 343 23.88 8.58 -4.33
CA PHE A 343 23.23 8.58 -5.64
C PHE A 343 22.33 7.36 -5.86
N ASN A 344 22.91 6.15 -5.75
CA ASN A 344 22.20 4.91 -6.06
C ASN A 344 21.12 4.57 -5.05
N GLN A 345 21.34 4.90 -3.79
CA GLN A 345 20.35 4.69 -2.74
C GLN A 345 19.16 5.64 -2.92
N SER A 346 19.44 6.89 -3.24
CA SER A 346 18.44 7.91 -3.53
C SER A 346 17.63 7.59 -4.78
N LEU A 347 18.31 7.15 -5.85
CA LEU A 347 17.67 6.74 -7.10
C LEU A 347 16.76 5.52 -6.90
N SER A 348 17.19 4.53 -6.12
CA SER A 348 16.37 3.36 -5.79
C SER A 348 15.13 3.73 -4.97
N ALA A 349 15.29 4.57 -3.94
CA ALA A 349 14.16 5.07 -3.16
C ALA A 349 13.19 5.89 -4.03
N LEU A 350 13.71 6.76 -4.90
CA LEU A 350 12.90 7.58 -5.81
C LEU A 350 12.15 6.70 -6.82
N THR A 351 12.79 5.65 -7.34
CA THR A 351 12.16 4.66 -8.23
C THR A 351 10.94 4.02 -7.54
N LEU A 352 11.06 3.62 -6.28
CA LEU A 352 9.93 3.07 -5.52
C LEU A 352 8.85 4.11 -5.24
N VAL A 353 9.24 5.36 -4.95
CA VAL A 353 8.27 6.46 -4.79
C VAL A 353 7.49 6.67 -6.08
N ASP A 354 8.17 6.73 -7.23
CA ASP A 354 7.53 6.91 -8.54
C ASP A 354 6.57 5.74 -8.86
N ILE A 355 6.96 4.48 -8.58
CA ILE A 355 6.03 3.32 -8.71
C ILE A 355 4.81 3.47 -7.79
N LYS A 356 5.02 3.94 -6.55
CA LYS A 356 3.95 4.13 -5.56
C LYS A 356 3.01 5.28 -5.94
N THR A 357 3.52 6.31 -6.58
CA THR A 357 2.75 7.48 -7.03
C THR A 357 2.23 7.36 -8.46
N GLY A 358 2.60 6.31 -9.19
CA GLY A 358 2.12 6.04 -10.55
C GLY A 358 2.91 6.78 -11.64
N ASP A 359 4.10 7.29 -11.35
CA ASP A 359 4.94 8.08 -12.26
C ASP A 359 5.89 7.19 -13.06
N PHE A 360 5.33 6.19 -13.74
CA PHE A 360 6.10 5.12 -14.40
C PHE A 360 7.00 5.62 -15.52
N GLN A 361 6.54 6.56 -16.36
CA GLN A 361 7.33 7.06 -17.49
C GLN A 361 8.49 7.94 -17.00
N ASP A 362 8.26 8.74 -15.96
CA ASP A 362 9.31 9.57 -15.36
C ASP A 362 10.40 8.71 -14.72
N MET A 363 9.99 7.66 -14.01
CA MET A 363 10.89 6.64 -13.47
C MET A 363 11.72 5.98 -14.58
N LEU A 364 11.07 5.53 -15.67
CA LEU A 364 11.75 4.84 -16.78
C LEU A 364 12.75 5.74 -17.49
N LEU A 365 12.37 6.98 -17.77
CA LEU A 365 13.25 7.98 -18.38
C LEU A 365 14.47 8.22 -17.49
N ARG A 366 14.27 8.43 -16.19
CA ARG A 366 15.36 8.63 -15.23
C ARG A 366 16.34 7.45 -15.18
N LEU A 367 15.82 6.22 -15.16
CA LEU A 367 16.66 5.01 -15.17
C LEU A 367 17.41 4.85 -16.49
N GLN A 368 16.78 5.19 -17.62
CA GLN A 368 17.38 5.09 -18.95
C GLN A 368 18.48 6.14 -19.18
N ASP A 369 18.28 7.36 -18.69
CA ASP A 369 19.27 8.44 -18.76
C ASP A 369 20.48 8.17 -17.85
N THR A 370 20.24 7.49 -16.73
CA THR A 370 21.30 7.13 -15.77
C THR A 370 22.10 5.92 -16.23
N TYR A 371 21.44 4.85 -16.67
CA TYR A 371 22.06 3.57 -16.99
C TYR A 371 21.73 3.12 -18.42
N ARG A 372 22.78 2.84 -19.21
CA ARG A 372 22.63 2.35 -20.58
C ARG A 372 22.28 0.86 -20.64
N ASN A 373 22.88 0.05 -19.79
CA ASN A 373 22.61 -1.38 -19.70
C ASN A 373 21.41 -1.65 -18.77
N ASP A 374 20.78 -2.81 -18.93
CA ASP A 374 19.62 -3.19 -18.11
C ASP A 374 20.04 -3.83 -16.77
N GLU A 375 21.23 -4.43 -16.68
CA GLU A 375 21.74 -5.05 -15.45
C GLU A 375 21.83 -4.05 -14.28
N ASP A 376 22.37 -2.86 -14.54
CA ASP A 376 22.52 -1.83 -13.51
C ASP A 376 21.16 -1.22 -13.12
N LYS A 377 20.22 -1.11 -14.06
CA LYS A 377 18.83 -0.74 -13.73
C LYS A 377 18.20 -1.76 -12.80
N TYR A 378 18.43 -3.05 -13.03
CA TYR A 378 17.90 -4.11 -12.17
C TYR A 378 18.52 -4.05 -10.78
N LYS A 379 19.81 -3.74 -10.64
CA LYS A 379 20.46 -3.48 -9.33
C LYS A 379 19.78 -2.34 -8.56
N ILE A 380 19.30 -1.31 -9.24
CA ILE A 380 18.53 -0.22 -8.60
C ILE A 380 17.19 -0.74 -8.04
N LEU A 381 16.46 -1.58 -8.79
CA LEU A 381 15.21 -2.19 -8.32
C LEU A 381 15.46 -3.26 -7.22
N ASP A 382 16.63 -3.89 -7.23
CA ASP A 382 17.01 -4.97 -6.30
C ASP A 382 17.33 -4.45 -4.88
N ARG A 383 17.89 -3.25 -4.78
CA ARG A 383 18.39 -2.65 -3.53
C ARG A 383 17.36 -2.66 -2.40
N TYR A 384 16.10 -2.35 -2.71
CA TYR A 384 15.00 -2.41 -1.74
C TYR A 384 13.98 -3.44 -2.17
N LYS A 385 13.99 -4.59 -1.50
CA LYS A 385 13.05 -5.68 -1.77
C LYS A 385 11.64 -5.25 -1.37
N ILE A 386 10.67 -5.60 -2.21
CA ILE A 386 9.26 -5.28 -1.97
C ILE A 386 8.46 -6.54 -1.67
N LYS A 387 7.36 -6.38 -0.95
CA LYS A 387 6.31 -7.38 -0.80
C LYS A 387 5.00 -6.79 -1.29
N VAL A 388 4.43 -7.36 -2.35
CA VAL A 388 3.14 -6.93 -2.88
C VAL A 388 2.05 -7.25 -1.87
N ARG A 389 1.17 -6.27 -1.66
CA ARG A 389 0.03 -6.32 -0.76
C ARG A 389 -1.20 -5.75 -1.45
N LEU A 390 -2.37 -6.11 -0.95
CA LEU A 390 -3.60 -5.44 -1.33
C LEU A 390 -3.67 -4.06 -0.68
N ASN A 391 -4.25 -3.10 -1.39
CA ASN A 391 -4.47 -1.75 -0.87
C ASN A 391 -5.39 -1.84 0.37
N LYS A 392 -4.97 -1.20 1.47
CA LYS A 392 -5.71 -1.21 2.74
C LYS A 392 -7.10 -0.61 2.61
N GLU A 393 -7.34 0.26 1.63
CA GLU A 393 -8.66 0.80 1.33
C GLU A 393 -9.70 -0.28 1.03
N LEU A 394 -9.30 -1.43 0.48
CA LEU A 394 -10.22 -2.53 0.17
C LEU A 394 -10.83 -3.20 1.40
N PHE A 395 -10.21 -3.10 2.58
CA PHE A 395 -10.63 -3.88 3.76
C PHE A 395 -10.60 -3.12 5.08
N ASN A 396 -9.90 -1.98 5.15
CA ASN A 396 -9.90 -1.12 6.32
C ASN A 396 -11.02 -0.09 6.19
N ILE A 397 -12.11 -0.31 6.92
CA ILE A 397 -13.29 0.56 6.88
C ILE A 397 -12.99 2.03 7.18
N ALA A 398 -12.02 2.34 8.05
CA ALA A 398 -11.69 3.72 8.38
C ALA A 398 -10.97 4.42 7.21
N ILE A 399 -10.11 3.71 6.47
CA ILE A 399 -9.46 4.22 5.26
C ILE A 399 -10.50 4.34 4.13
N ALA A 400 -11.31 3.29 3.92
CA ALA A 400 -12.39 3.29 2.93
C ALA A 400 -13.35 4.46 3.15
N GLN A 401 -13.80 4.70 4.38
CA GLN A 401 -14.65 5.83 4.72
C GLN A 401 -13.97 7.19 4.50
N ARG A 402 -12.67 7.32 4.79
CA ARG A 402 -11.93 8.57 4.56
C ARG A 402 -11.85 8.91 3.06
N ASN A 403 -11.68 7.89 2.23
CA ASN A 403 -11.49 8.03 0.78
C ASN A 403 -12.81 7.95 -0.01
N PHE A 404 -13.89 7.49 0.62
CA PHE A 404 -15.19 7.35 -0.02
C PHE A 404 -15.70 8.69 -0.55
N SER A 405 -15.96 8.74 -1.85
CA SER A 405 -16.67 9.84 -2.46
C SER A 405 -18.15 9.50 -2.52
N ASN A 406 -18.96 10.27 -1.81
CA ASN A 406 -20.42 10.25 -1.96
C ASN A 406 -20.89 10.99 -3.23
N ASP A 407 -19.99 11.24 -4.18
CA ASP A 407 -20.31 11.82 -5.48
C ASP A 407 -20.12 10.76 -6.57
N ILE A 408 -21.09 9.85 -6.66
CA ILE A 408 -21.07 8.69 -7.59
C ILE A 408 -20.91 9.13 -9.05
N LEU A 409 -21.34 10.35 -9.39
CA LEU A 409 -21.25 10.89 -10.75
C LEU A 409 -19.97 11.71 -11.00
N LYS A 410 -19.00 11.67 -10.09
CA LYS A 410 -17.75 12.45 -10.22
C LYS A 410 -16.83 11.92 -11.32
N LYS A 411 -16.65 10.61 -11.41
CA LYS A 411 -15.75 10.00 -12.40
C LYS A 411 -16.49 9.78 -13.72
N GLN A 412 -15.85 10.10 -14.84
CA GLN A 412 -16.43 9.88 -16.18
C GLN A 412 -16.75 8.39 -16.45
N LYS A 413 -15.91 7.47 -15.93
CA LYS A 413 -16.18 6.03 -15.99
C LYS A 413 -17.53 5.67 -15.39
N ASP A 414 -17.82 6.17 -14.18
CA ASP A 414 -19.08 5.86 -13.48
C ASP A 414 -20.28 6.44 -14.25
N GLN A 415 -20.12 7.63 -14.85
CA GLN A 415 -21.14 8.22 -15.72
C GLN A 415 -21.44 7.32 -16.94
N PHE A 416 -20.42 6.79 -17.60
CA PHE A 416 -20.60 5.87 -18.75
C PHE A 416 -21.18 4.52 -18.33
N ASP A 417 -20.70 3.93 -17.23
CA ASP A 417 -21.22 2.67 -16.70
C ASP A 417 -22.71 2.78 -16.35
N LEU A 418 -23.15 3.89 -15.77
CA LEU A 418 -24.57 4.14 -15.51
C LEU A 418 -25.39 4.32 -16.78
N LEU A 419 -24.82 4.93 -17.83
CA LEU A 419 -25.49 5.02 -19.14
C LEU A 419 -25.66 3.63 -19.78
N PHE A 420 -24.66 2.74 -19.66
CA PHE A 420 -24.81 1.35 -20.09
C PHE A 420 -25.83 0.58 -19.22
N TYR A 421 -25.85 0.83 -17.91
CA TYR A 421 -26.79 0.17 -17.00
C TYR A 421 -28.25 0.45 -17.38
N PHE A 422 -28.59 1.72 -17.61
CA PHE A 422 -29.96 2.14 -17.95
C PHE A 422 -30.28 2.07 -19.46
N ALA A 423 -29.33 1.63 -20.29
CA ALA A 423 -29.54 1.52 -21.72
C ALA A 423 -30.57 0.43 -22.06
N PRO A 424 -31.51 0.71 -22.98
CA PRO A 424 -32.43 -0.31 -23.44
C PRO A 424 -31.72 -1.25 -24.42
N TYR A 425 -32.01 -2.55 -24.29
CA TYR A 425 -31.72 -3.50 -25.35
C TYR A 425 -32.56 -3.18 -26.60
N GLN A 426 -31.96 -3.34 -27.77
CA GLN A 426 -32.64 -3.12 -29.04
C GLN A 426 -33.41 -4.38 -29.41
N VAL A 427 -34.72 -4.20 -29.61
CA VAL A 427 -35.59 -5.20 -30.26
C VAL A 427 -36.02 -4.65 -31.61
N PHE A 428 -36.21 -5.54 -32.58
CA PHE A 428 -36.48 -5.17 -33.96
C PHE A 428 -37.82 -4.43 -34.15
N ASP A 429 -37.85 -3.44 -35.07
CA ASP A 429 -39.07 -2.77 -35.52
C ASP A 429 -39.84 -3.67 -36.50
N SER A 430 -40.98 -4.20 -36.05
CA SER A 430 -41.95 -5.00 -36.83
C SER A 430 -42.23 -4.48 -38.27
N LYS A 431 -42.03 -3.18 -38.54
CA LYS A 431 -42.19 -2.57 -39.86
C LYS A 431 -41.21 -3.10 -40.91
N GLN A 432 -39.98 -3.46 -40.54
CA GLN A 432 -38.98 -3.98 -41.49
C GLN A 432 -39.33 -5.40 -41.97
N ALA A 433 -39.85 -6.26 -41.08
CA ALA A 433 -40.39 -7.57 -41.48
C ALA A 433 -41.62 -7.41 -42.39
N SER A 434 -42.52 -6.48 -42.03
CA SER A 434 -43.67 -6.12 -42.88
C SER A 434 -43.25 -5.60 -44.26
N LEU A 435 -42.12 -4.88 -44.36
CA LEU A 435 -41.55 -4.41 -45.62
C LEU A 435 -41.06 -5.56 -46.50
N TYR A 436 -40.38 -6.56 -45.94
CA TYR A 436 -39.94 -7.75 -46.70
C TYR A 436 -41.12 -8.61 -47.15
N ILE A 437 -42.17 -8.75 -46.32
CA ILE A 437 -43.43 -9.38 -46.72
C ILE A 437 -44.08 -8.60 -47.87
N LYS A 438 -44.11 -7.25 -47.80
CA LYS A 438 -44.61 -6.41 -48.90
C LYS A 438 -43.78 -6.57 -50.17
N LYS A 439 -42.44 -6.59 -50.08
CA LYS A 439 -41.54 -6.80 -51.23
C LYS A 439 -41.71 -8.18 -51.85
N ALA A 440 -41.87 -9.22 -51.04
CA ALA A 440 -42.19 -10.58 -51.50
C ALA A 440 -43.53 -10.65 -52.24
N ASN A 441 -44.55 -9.96 -51.70
CA ASN A 441 -45.88 -9.91 -52.33
C ASN A 441 -45.87 -9.14 -53.66
N ILE A 442 -45.01 -8.13 -53.81
CA ILE A 442 -44.86 -7.35 -55.05
C ILE A 442 -44.05 -8.14 -56.10
N THR A 443 -43.00 -8.85 -55.69
CA THR A 443 -42.15 -9.65 -56.60
C THR A 443 -42.86 -10.90 -57.11
N ASN A 444 -43.73 -11.53 -56.30
CA ASN A 444 -44.61 -12.61 -56.76
C ASN A 444 -45.62 -12.17 -57.84
N PHE A 445 -45.82 -10.87 -58.06
CA PHE A 445 -46.72 -10.31 -59.08
C PHE A 445 -46.03 -9.98 -60.41
N VAL A 446 -44.69 -9.96 -60.44
CA VAL A 446 -43.87 -9.59 -61.60
C VAL A 446 -42.95 -10.76 -61.92
N ASP A 447 -43.51 -11.77 -62.62
CA ASP A 447 -42.98 -12.97 -63.31
C ASP A 447 -41.54 -13.53 -63.08
N ASP A 448 -40.80 -13.13 -62.04
CA ASP A 448 -39.49 -13.66 -61.63
C ASP A 448 -39.63 -14.33 -60.25
N SER A 449 -40.15 -15.55 -60.28
CA SER A 449 -40.53 -16.35 -59.09
C SER A 449 -39.37 -16.73 -58.13
N SER A 450 -38.11 -16.43 -58.49
CA SER A 450 -36.93 -16.76 -57.68
C SER A 450 -36.67 -15.77 -56.53
N ASP A 451 -37.00 -14.48 -56.71
CA ASP A 451 -36.73 -13.44 -55.71
C ASP A 451 -37.79 -13.39 -54.60
N GLY A 452 -39.05 -13.70 -54.91
CA GLY A 452 -40.15 -13.69 -53.94
C GLY A 452 -39.98 -14.72 -52.81
N GLN A 453 -39.50 -15.93 -53.14
CA GLN A 453 -39.16 -16.96 -52.14
C GLN A 453 -37.96 -16.54 -51.28
N SER A 454 -36.95 -15.89 -51.87
CA SER A 454 -35.81 -15.33 -51.14
C SER A 454 -36.25 -14.27 -50.12
N TYR A 455 -37.16 -13.37 -50.48
CA TYR A 455 -37.70 -12.37 -49.55
C TYR A 455 -38.59 -12.97 -48.45
N LEU A 456 -39.37 -14.01 -48.73
CA LEU A 456 -40.14 -14.74 -47.71
C LEU A 456 -39.23 -15.53 -46.78
N ALA A 457 -38.23 -16.24 -47.30
CA ALA A 457 -37.23 -16.96 -46.51
C ALA A 457 -36.44 -16.00 -45.61
N ARG A 458 -36.04 -14.83 -46.13
CA ARG A 458 -35.43 -13.75 -45.34
C ARG A 458 -36.38 -13.20 -44.27
N SER A 459 -37.66 -13.02 -44.59
CA SER A 459 -38.67 -12.58 -43.60
C SER A 459 -38.91 -13.63 -42.50
N GLN A 460 -38.92 -14.91 -42.84
CA GLN A 460 -39.10 -16.01 -41.88
C GLN A 460 -37.84 -16.19 -41.02
N ALA A 461 -36.65 -16.12 -41.62
CA ALA A 461 -35.38 -16.09 -40.90
C ALA A 461 -35.34 -14.89 -39.93
N LEU A 462 -35.65 -13.68 -40.40
CA LEU A 462 -35.76 -12.47 -39.57
C LEU A 462 -36.75 -12.66 -38.41
N SER A 463 -37.94 -13.22 -38.67
CA SER A 463 -38.92 -13.49 -37.62
C SER A 463 -38.41 -14.49 -36.58
N SER A 464 -37.70 -15.54 -37.00
CA SER A 464 -37.14 -16.55 -36.10
C SER A 464 -35.96 -16.02 -35.28
N THR A 465 -35.06 -15.25 -35.90
CA THR A 465 -33.94 -14.57 -35.24
C THR A 465 -34.46 -13.55 -34.23
N ASN A 466 -35.54 -12.83 -34.55
CA ASN A 466 -36.16 -11.88 -33.62
C ASN A 466 -36.73 -12.55 -32.37
N VAL A 467 -37.32 -13.74 -32.49
CA VAL A 467 -37.76 -14.51 -31.31
C VAL A 467 -36.56 -14.91 -30.45
N LYS A 468 -35.48 -15.39 -31.07
CA LYS A 468 -34.24 -15.72 -30.36
C LYS A 468 -33.68 -14.49 -29.63
N ILE A 469 -33.53 -13.36 -30.32
CA ILE A 469 -33.05 -12.10 -29.72
C ILE A 469 -33.94 -11.68 -28.55
N SER A 470 -35.27 -11.70 -28.71
CA SER A 470 -36.21 -11.34 -27.64
C SER A 470 -36.08 -12.24 -26.41
N ASN A 471 -35.87 -13.54 -26.59
CA ASN A 471 -35.64 -14.46 -25.49
C ASN A 471 -34.34 -14.14 -24.74
N ILE A 472 -33.26 -13.90 -25.49
CA ILE A 472 -31.95 -13.56 -24.90
C ILE A 472 -32.02 -12.19 -24.18
N VAL A 473 -32.69 -11.20 -24.76
CA VAL A 473 -32.97 -9.90 -24.10
C VAL A 473 -33.78 -10.11 -22.83
N ASN A 474 -34.78 -10.99 -22.84
CA ASN A 474 -35.54 -11.32 -21.64
C ASN A 474 -34.65 -11.94 -20.55
N ASP A 475 -33.68 -12.80 -20.89
CA ASP A 475 -32.71 -13.29 -19.90
C ASP A 475 -31.81 -12.17 -19.36
N ALA A 476 -31.36 -11.25 -20.22
CA ALA A 476 -30.59 -10.07 -19.78
C ALA A 476 -31.39 -9.18 -18.81
N LEU A 477 -32.64 -8.86 -19.14
CA LEU A 477 -33.54 -8.05 -18.30
C LEU A 477 -33.92 -8.74 -16.99
N ASN A 478 -33.93 -10.07 -16.97
CA ASN A 478 -34.13 -10.89 -15.77
C ASN A 478 -32.81 -11.14 -14.99
N GLN A 479 -31.80 -10.28 -15.19
CA GLN A 479 -30.54 -10.32 -14.45
C GLN A 479 -29.78 -11.63 -14.63
N LYS A 480 -29.75 -12.18 -15.85
CA LYS A 480 -28.88 -13.28 -16.26
C LYS A 480 -27.91 -12.81 -17.33
N LEU A 481 -27.16 -11.74 -17.03
CA LEU A 481 -26.38 -11.00 -18.00
C LEU A 481 -25.32 -11.86 -18.72
N ARG A 482 -24.63 -12.73 -17.98
CA ARG A 482 -23.60 -13.63 -18.51
C ARG A 482 -24.17 -14.70 -19.45
N LEU A 483 -25.32 -15.26 -19.09
CA LEU A 483 -26.06 -16.19 -19.96
C LEU A 483 -26.45 -15.48 -21.25
N ALA A 484 -27.05 -14.30 -21.15
CA ALA A 484 -27.47 -13.53 -22.31
C ALA A 484 -26.27 -13.16 -23.22
N ASN A 485 -25.13 -12.77 -22.62
CA ASN A 485 -23.90 -12.51 -23.37
C ASN A 485 -23.45 -13.76 -24.16
N LYS A 486 -23.42 -14.93 -23.51
CA LYS A 486 -23.04 -16.21 -24.16
C LYS A 486 -24.00 -16.58 -25.29
N GLU A 487 -25.30 -16.42 -25.09
CA GLU A 487 -26.31 -16.71 -26.12
C GLU A 487 -26.27 -15.71 -27.28
N PHE A 488 -26.01 -14.43 -27.01
CA PHE A 488 -25.77 -13.45 -28.08
C PHE A 488 -24.50 -13.77 -28.88
N GLN A 489 -23.42 -14.20 -28.23
CA GLN A 489 -22.20 -14.65 -28.92
C GLN A 489 -22.51 -15.82 -29.86
N ALA A 490 -23.17 -16.87 -29.35
CA ALA A 490 -23.53 -18.05 -30.14
C ALA A 490 -24.46 -17.68 -31.30
N LEU A 491 -25.45 -16.82 -31.07
CA LEU A 491 -26.36 -16.36 -32.13
C LEU A 491 -25.63 -15.52 -33.19
N LEU A 492 -24.57 -14.79 -32.81
CA LEU A 492 -23.80 -13.95 -33.73
C LEU A 492 -22.95 -14.78 -34.69
N GLU A 493 -22.58 -16.01 -34.33
CA GLU A 493 -21.89 -16.94 -35.24
C GLU A 493 -22.76 -17.24 -36.49
N ASP A 494 -24.07 -17.39 -36.29
CA ASP A 494 -25.04 -17.61 -37.38
C ASP A 494 -25.36 -16.32 -38.16
N TYR A 495 -25.25 -15.15 -37.52
CA TYR A 495 -25.69 -13.86 -38.07
C TYR A 495 -24.67 -12.72 -37.85
N PRO A 496 -23.44 -12.81 -38.36
CA PRO A 496 -22.35 -11.90 -38.02
C PRO A 496 -22.59 -10.43 -38.43
N GLU A 497 -23.39 -10.20 -39.48
CA GLU A 497 -23.71 -8.86 -40.01
C GLU A 497 -24.99 -8.25 -39.39
N HIS A 498 -25.52 -8.82 -38.30
CA HIS A 498 -26.76 -8.34 -37.70
C HIS A 498 -26.52 -7.18 -36.70
N SER A 499 -26.76 -5.93 -37.14
CA SER A 499 -26.49 -4.70 -36.35
C SER A 499 -27.11 -4.68 -34.94
N ILE A 500 -28.36 -5.11 -34.76
CA ILE A 500 -29.01 -5.16 -33.44
C ILE A 500 -28.37 -6.22 -32.53
N LEU A 501 -27.92 -7.34 -33.11
CA LEU A 501 -27.31 -8.41 -32.35
C LEU A 501 -25.92 -7.97 -31.87
N GLN A 502 -25.17 -7.32 -32.74
CA GLN A 502 -23.91 -6.64 -32.41
C GLN A 502 -24.12 -5.60 -31.30
N TYR A 503 -25.18 -4.78 -31.36
CA TYR A 503 -25.50 -3.80 -30.32
C TYR A 503 -25.79 -4.46 -28.97
N ASN A 504 -26.68 -5.46 -28.94
CA ASN A 504 -27.08 -6.12 -27.69
C ASN A 504 -25.91 -6.88 -27.08
N LEU A 505 -25.10 -7.56 -27.89
CA LEU A 505 -23.87 -8.20 -27.43
C LEU A 505 -22.90 -7.16 -26.85
N ALA A 506 -22.68 -6.05 -27.55
CA ALA A 506 -21.82 -4.96 -27.06
C ALA A 506 -22.32 -4.39 -25.72
N LEU A 507 -23.64 -4.22 -25.57
CA LEU A 507 -24.23 -3.72 -24.34
C LEU A 507 -23.99 -4.69 -23.18
N THR A 508 -24.16 -6.00 -23.38
CA THR A 508 -23.83 -6.98 -22.34
C THR A 508 -22.35 -6.93 -21.95
N TYR A 509 -21.43 -6.79 -22.92
CA TYR A 509 -20.00 -6.60 -22.62
C TYR A 509 -19.73 -5.32 -21.83
N ALA A 510 -20.35 -4.20 -22.21
CA ALA A 510 -20.19 -2.92 -21.51
C ALA A 510 -20.72 -2.98 -20.08
N GLN A 511 -21.87 -3.62 -19.85
CA GLN A 511 -22.44 -3.85 -18.51
C GLN A 511 -21.57 -4.82 -17.67
N MET A 512 -20.81 -5.70 -18.32
CA MET A 512 -19.77 -6.52 -17.71
C MET A 512 -18.39 -5.81 -17.65
N GLN A 513 -18.32 -4.53 -18.01
CA GLN A 513 -17.10 -3.70 -18.03
C GLN A 513 -15.96 -4.26 -18.92
N ASN A 514 -16.30 -5.05 -19.95
CA ASN A 514 -15.36 -5.47 -20.98
C ASN A 514 -15.39 -4.47 -22.14
N TYR A 515 -14.74 -3.32 -21.93
CA TYR A 515 -14.85 -2.17 -22.83
C TYR A 515 -14.17 -2.39 -24.19
N GLU A 516 -13.12 -3.22 -24.27
CA GLU A 516 -12.45 -3.54 -25.53
C GLU A 516 -13.40 -4.30 -26.48
N LEU A 517 -14.04 -5.37 -25.98
CA LEU A 517 -15.03 -6.12 -26.77
C LEU A 517 -16.30 -5.30 -27.02
N ALA A 518 -16.76 -4.53 -26.03
CA ALA A 518 -17.90 -3.64 -26.21
C ALA A 518 -17.64 -2.59 -27.31
N TYR A 519 -16.46 -1.98 -27.33
CA TYR A 519 -16.05 -1.05 -28.38
C TYR A 519 -16.13 -1.70 -29.76
N LYS A 520 -15.48 -2.86 -29.91
CA LYS A 520 -15.48 -3.63 -31.17
C LYS A 520 -16.90 -3.89 -31.69
N HIS A 521 -17.80 -4.37 -30.82
CA HIS A 521 -19.15 -4.77 -31.21
C HIS A 521 -20.09 -3.55 -31.41
N PHE A 522 -19.96 -2.48 -30.62
CA PHE A 522 -20.72 -1.24 -30.85
C PHE A 522 -20.29 -0.54 -32.14
N SER A 523 -18.98 -0.46 -32.42
CA SER A 523 -18.48 0.06 -33.70
C SER A 523 -19.01 -0.77 -34.87
N SER A 524 -18.96 -2.10 -34.77
CA SER A 524 -19.52 -2.99 -35.79
C SER A 524 -21.02 -2.76 -35.99
N SER A 525 -21.79 -2.63 -34.90
CA SER A 525 -23.22 -2.32 -34.97
C SER A 525 -23.49 -1.01 -35.71
N TYR A 526 -22.72 0.03 -35.41
CA TYR A 526 -22.83 1.33 -36.05
C TYR A 526 -22.45 1.28 -37.54
N HIS A 527 -21.37 0.60 -37.91
CA HIS A 527 -20.96 0.46 -39.31
C HIS A 527 -21.97 -0.34 -40.14
N LEU A 528 -22.60 -1.37 -39.56
CA LEU A 528 -23.68 -2.12 -40.21
C LEU A 528 -24.98 -1.32 -40.36
N ASN A 529 -25.23 -0.35 -39.47
CA ASN A 529 -26.37 0.56 -39.55
C ASN A 529 -25.97 1.97 -39.07
N PRO A 530 -25.50 2.85 -39.99
CA PRO A 530 -25.05 4.19 -39.65
C PRO A 530 -26.12 5.12 -39.05
N LYS A 531 -27.38 4.68 -38.99
CA LYS A 531 -28.46 5.38 -38.28
C LYS A 531 -28.62 4.94 -36.82
N ASN A 532 -27.90 3.91 -36.38
CA ASN A 532 -27.85 3.49 -34.98
C ASN A 532 -26.90 4.40 -34.19
N TYR A 533 -27.24 5.69 -34.08
CA TYR A 533 -26.40 6.68 -33.42
C TYR A 533 -26.13 6.36 -31.94
N LEU A 534 -26.99 5.55 -31.30
CA LEU A 534 -26.76 5.09 -29.93
C LEU A 534 -25.59 4.11 -29.86
N ALA A 535 -25.49 3.18 -30.83
CA ALA A 535 -24.31 2.33 -30.98
C ALA A 535 -23.05 3.16 -31.21
N GLY A 536 -23.12 4.19 -32.07
CA GLY A 536 -22.01 5.11 -32.32
C GLY A 536 -21.55 5.84 -31.05
N ALA A 537 -22.49 6.41 -30.28
CA ALA A 537 -22.18 7.09 -29.02
C ALA A 537 -21.60 6.12 -27.96
N PHE A 538 -22.13 4.92 -27.84
CA PHE A 538 -21.60 3.91 -26.91
C PHE A 538 -20.24 3.34 -27.35
N ALA A 539 -19.99 3.24 -28.65
CA ALA A 539 -18.64 2.96 -29.16
C ALA A 539 -17.67 4.07 -28.74
N MET A 540 -18.06 5.35 -28.83
CA MET A 540 -17.22 6.45 -28.34
C MET A 540 -16.89 6.30 -26.84
N PHE A 541 -17.87 5.99 -26.00
CA PHE A 541 -17.64 5.77 -24.56
C PHE A 541 -16.69 4.60 -24.30
N CYS A 542 -16.95 3.43 -24.91
CA CYS A 542 -16.10 2.26 -24.72
C CYS A 542 -14.67 2.51 -25.23
N GLY A 543 -14.53 3.23 -26.35
CA GLY A 543 -13.23 3.61 -26.89
C GLY A 543 -12.43 4.50 -25.94
N LYS A 544 -13.08 5.48 -25.29
CA LYS A 544 -12.44 6.30 -24.24
C LYS A 544 -12.03 5.47 -23.02
N LEU A 545 -12.87 4.54 -22.56
CA LEU A 545 -12.58 3.70 -21.40
C LEU A 545 -11.48 2.66 -21.64
N SER A 546 -11.25 2.29 -22.90
CA SER A 546 -10.23 1.31 -23.31
C SER A 546 -9.01 1.94 -23.97
N ASP A 547 -8.86 3.28 -23.89
CA ASP A 547 -7.78 4.07 -24.51
C ASP A 547 -7.59 3.83 -26.02
N ASN A 548 -8.68 3.51 -26.74
CA ASN A 548 -8.66 3.38 -28.20
C ASN A 548 -8.70 4.77 -28.87
N ASP A 549 -8.03 4.91 -30.02
CA ASP A 549 -8.16 6.12 -30.83
C ASP A 549 -9.54 6.19 -31.49
N THR A 550 -10.39 7.05 -30.95
CA THR A 550 -11.76 7.25 -31.42
C THR A 550 -11.91 8.37 -32.47
N THR A 551 -10.82 9.02 -32.89
CA THR A 551 -10.86 10.23 -33.72
C THR A 551 -11.57 10.00 -35.04
N LYS A 552 -11.21 8.93 -35.75
CA LYS A 552 -11.82 8.59 -37.04
C LYS A 552 -13.33 8.29 -36.89
N LEU A 553 -13.69 7.47 -35.91
CA LEU A 553 -15.08 7.11 -35.65
C LEU A 553 -15.93 8.33 -35.28
N TYR A 554 -15.38 9.25 -34.49
CA TYR A 554 -16.05 10.49 -34.13
C TYR A 554 -16.43 11.33 -35.35
N HIS A 555 -15.47 11.55 -36.26
CA HIS A 555 -15.73 12.32 -37.48
C HIS A 555 -16.73 11.61 -38.40
N GLU A 556 -16.62 10.30 -38.55
CA GLU A 556 -17.58 9.50 -39.32
C GLU A 556 -19.01 9.64 -38.77
N ILE A 557 -19.17 9.64 -37.44
CA ILE A 557 -20.48 9.87 -36.81
C ILE A 557 -21.02 11.26 -37.11
N LEU A 558 -20.18 12.30 -36.99
CA LEU A 558 -20.61 13.67 -37.27
C LEU A 558 -21.01 13.87 -38.73
N ASP A 559 -20.25 13.31 -39.68
CA ASP A 559 -20.56 13.40 -41.11
C ASP A 559 -21.89 12.71 -41.43
N ASN A 560 -22.14 11.54 -40.84
CA ASN A 560 -23.42 10.83 -41.00
C ASN A 560 -24.59 11.56 -40.34
N ILE A 561 -24.36 12.27 -39.23
CA ILE A 561 -25.38 13.15 -38.62
C ILE A 561 -25.68 14.33 -39.55
N ALA A 562 -24.65 14.98 -40.11
CA ALA A 562 -24.80 16.12 -41.01
C ALA A 562 -25.51 15.74 -42.32
N ALA A 563 -25.29 14.52 -42.81
CA ALA A 563 -25.92 13.99 -44.01
C ALA A 563 -27.37 13.50 -43.79
N ASP A 564 -27.79 13.20 -42.56
CA ASP A 564 -29.17 12.73 -42.28
C ASP A 564 -30.14 13.91 -42.13
N SER A 565 -30.82 14.25 -43.22
CA SER A 565 -31.85 15.30 -43.25
C SER A 565 -33.02 15.08 -42.31
N ASN A 566 -33.21 13.86 -41.78
CA ASN A 566 -34.24 13.51 -40.82
C ASN A 566 -33.68 13.17 -39.43
N PHE A 567 -32.48 13.65 -39.09
CA PHE A 567 -31.86 13.41 -37.81
C PHE A 567 -32.75 13.86 -36.64
N LYS A 568 -33.14 12.90 -35.79
CA LYS A 568 -33.96 13.13 -34.57
C LYS A 568 -33.27 12.63 -33.29
N ALA A 569 -32.06 12.11 -33.40
CA ALA A 569 -31.33 11.45 -32.31
C ALA A 569 -30.53 12.47 -31.45
N ASN A 570 -31.20 13.52 -30.98
CA ASN A 570 -30.53 14.63 -30.31
C ASN A 570 -29.80 14.21 -29.01
N MET A 571 -30.34 13.23 -28.28
CA MET A 571 -29.66 12.64 -27.13
C MET A 571 -28.29 12.07 -27.51
N GLN A 572 -28.24 11.26 -28.58
CA GLN A 572 -27.02 10.60 -29.03
C GLN A 572 -25.97 11.61 -29.49
N LYS A 573 -26.39 12.70 -30.15
CA LYS A 573 -25.49 13.82 -30.46
C LYS A 573 -24.88 14.41 -29.19
N ASN A 574 -25.70 14.68 -28.17
CA ASN A 574 -25.21 15.20 -26.89
C ASN A 574 -24.30 14.20 -26.15
N MET A 575 -24.56 12.90 -26.27
CA MET A 575 -23.66 11.87 -25.74
C MET A 575 -22.26 11.93 -26.38
N LEU A 576 -22.13 12.37 -27.64
CA LEU A 576 -20.81 12.60 -28.25
C LEU A 576 -20.07 13.78 -27.60
N PHE A 577 -20.78 14.84 -27.20
CA PHE A 577 -20.19 15.93 -26.41
C PHE A 577 -19.70 15.43 -25.05
N LEU A 578 -20.50 14.59 -24.37
CA LEU A 578 -20.08 13.95 -23.12
C LEU A 578 -18.79 13.12 -23.30
N ALA A 579 -18.68 12.35 -24.38
CA ALA A 579 -17.49 11.54 -24.68
C ALA A 579 -16.21 12.38 -24.81
N ASN A 580 -16.34 13.64 -25.23
CA ASN A 580 -15.23 14.57 -25.43
C ASN A 580 -15.10 15.62 -24.32
N GLY A 581 -15.88 15.50 -23.22
CA GLY A 581 -15.83 16.43 -22.10
C GLY A 581 -16.41 17.82 -22.38
N ASP A 582 -17.20 17.97 -23.46
CA ASP A 582 -17.87 19.23 -23.78
C ASP A 582 -19.22 19.33 -23.03
N TYR A 583 -19.14 19.63 -21.73
CA TYR A 583 -20.29 19.62 -20.85
C TYR A 583 -21.27 20.78 -21.09
N ILE A 584 -20.77 21.93 -21.56
CA ILE A 584 -21.55 23.15 -21.75
C ILE A 584 -22.49 22.99 -22.95
N SER A 585 -22.02 22.41 -24.05
CA SER A 585 -22.82 22.19 -25.27
C SER A 585 -24.04 21.29 -25.05
N MET A 586 -24.08 20.55 -23.95
CA MET A 586 -25.21 19.69 -23.58
C MET A 586 -26.32 20.40 -22.80
N LEU A 587 -26.08 21.61 -22.26
CA LEU A 587 -27.08 22.33 -21.45
C LEU A 587 -28.45 22.48 -22.13
N PRO A 588 -28.54 22.84 -23.43
CA PRO A 588 -29.83 22.99 -24.11
C PRO A 588 -30.68 21.72 -24.10
N TYR A 589 -30.06 20.53 -23.96
CA TYR A 589 -30.79 19.26 -23.89
C TYR A 589 -31.69 19.16 -22.65
N LEU A 590 -31.36 19.86 -21.55
CA LEU A 590 -32.14 19.83 -20.32
C LEU A 590 -33.53 20.49 -20.46
N ASP A 591 -33.69 21.40 -21.44
CA ASP A 591 -34.93 22.14 -21.70
C ASP A 591 -35.84 21.42 -22.71
N GLU A 592 -35.37 20.31 -23.30
CA GLU A 592 -36.15 19.57 -24.29
C GLU A 592 -37.32 18.80 -23.64
N ASN A 593 -38.51 18.98 -24.21
CA ASN A 593 -39.69 18.17 -23.88
C ASN A 593 -39.58 16.80 -24.57
N GLY A 594 -38.62 15.99 -24.11
CA GLY A 594 -38.34 14.63 -24.59
C GLY A 594 -38.99 13.52 -23.77
N GLN A 595 -38.84 12.28 -24.25
CA GLN A 595 -39.22 11.08 -23.50
C GLN A 595 -38.39 10.97 -22.21
N LYS A 596 -39.03 10.58 -21.11
CA LYS A 596 -38.39 10.45 -19.79
C LYS A 596 -38.13 8.98 -19.45
N THR A 597 -37.43 8.28 -20.34
CA THR A 597 -36.97 6.89 -20.07
C THR A 597 -35.86 6.89 -19.00
N PRO A 598 -35.56 5.75 -18.36
CA PRO A 598 -34.44 5.65 -17.41
C PRO A 598 -33.11 6.15 -17.98
N LEU A 599 -32.79 5.81 -19.23
CA LEU A 599 -31.59 6.29 -19.93
C LEU A 599 -31.59 7.83 -20.09
N ASN A 600 -32.74 8.43 -20.45
CA ASN A 600 -32.85 9.88 -20.56
C ASN A 600 -32.67 10.56 -19.19
N LEU A 601 -33.30 10.02 -18.15
CA LEU A 601 -33.24 10.59 -16.80
C LEU A 601 -31.81 10.58 -16.24
N ILE A 602 -31.09 9.46 -16.39
CA ILE A 602 -29.70 9.40 -15.92
C ILE A 602 -28.78 10.30 -16.77
N PHE A 603 -29.00 10.39 -18.08
CA PHE A 603 -28.22 11.27 -18.95
C PHE A 603 -28.43 12.75 -18.61
N GLU A 604 -29.68 13.17 -18.41
CA GLU A 604 -29.99 14.53 -17.94
C GLU A 604 -29.40 14.80 -16.55
N THR A 605 -29.36 13.78 -15.67
CA THR A 605 -28.71 13.88 -14.35
C THR A 605 -27.20 14.12 -14.50
N ILE A 606 -26.54 13.41 -15.42
CA ILE A 606 -25.12 13.58 -15.74
C ILE A 606 -24.84 14.98 -16.30
N ILE A 607 -25.68 15.48 -17.21
CA ILE A 607 -25.53 16.85 -17.74
C ILE A 607 -25.68 17.87 -16.62
N ALA A 608 -26.72 17.75 -15.79
CA ALA A 608 -26.94 18.64 -14.65
C ALA A 608 -25.75 18.62 -13.68
N LYS A 609 -25.22 17.43 -13.39
CA LYS A 609 -24.05 17.24 -12.51
C LYS A 609 -22.80 17.93 -13.06
N ASN A 610 -22.44 17.65 -14.32
CA ASN A 610 -21.25 18.23 -14.94
C ASN A 610 -21.34 19.75 -15.15
N ASN A 611 -22.54 20.33 -15.02
CA ASN A 611 -22.79 21.78 -15.06
C ASN A 611 -23.15 22.37 -13.69
N ASN A 612 -22.87 21.68 -12.58
CA ASN A 612 -23.07 22.15 -11.19
C ASN A 612 -24.53 22.51 -10.83
N LEU A 613 -25.51 21.90 -11.49
CA LEU A 613 -26.94 22.12 -11.24
C LEU A 613 -27.47 21.12 -10.19
N ASN A 614 -26.96 21.18 -8.96
CA ASN A 614 -27.23 20.16 -7.91
C ASN A 614 -28.74 19.98 -7.61
N ASN A 615 -29.52 21.07 -7.50
CA ASN A 615 -30.98 20.96 -7.28
C ASN A 615 -31.69 20.16 -8.39
N GLN A 616 -31.15 20.23 -9.60
CA GLN A 616 -31.68 19.53 -10.77
C GLN A 616 -31.23 18.06 -10.84
N VAL A 617 -30.12 17.70 -10.18
CA VAL A 617 -29.67 16.32 -10.00
C VAL A 617 -30.64 15.56 -9.11
N ASP A 618 -30.96 16.10 -7.94
CA ASP A 618 -31.81 15.44 -6.93
C ASP A 618 -33.22 15.14 -7.47
N VAL A 619 -33.82 16.11 -8.18
CA VAL A 619 -35.15 15.96 -8.79
C VAL A 619 -35.16 14.83 -9.83
N ARG A 620 -34.10 14.71 -10.63
CA ARG A 620 -34.03 13.69 -11.68
C ARG A 620 -33.73 12.31 -11.13
N ILE A 621 -32.88 12.21 -10.12
CA ILE A 621 -32.64 10.96 -9.40
C ILE A 621 -33.93 10.49 -8.70
N ALA A 622 -34.66 11.39 -8.04
CA ALA A 622 -35.94 11.06 -7.42
C ALA A 622 -36.95 10.52 -8.46
N LYS A 623 -37.00 11.12 -9.65
CA LYS A 623 -37.83 10.65 -10.76
C LYS A 623 -37.38 9.30 -11.31
N LEU A 624 -36.07 9.08 -11.47
CA LEU A 624 -35.52 7.78 -11.87
C LEU A 624 -35.92 6.68 -10.89
N ARG A 625 -35.80 6.95 -9.58
CA ARG A 625 -36.21 6.01 -8.53
C ARG A 625 -37.72 5.78 -8.51
N SER A 626 -38.56 6.77 -8.87
CA SER A 626 -40.01 6.54 -8.96
C SER A 626 -40.40 5.65 -10.15
N GLU A 627 -39.68 5.72 -11.27
CA GLU A 627 -39.89 4.83 -12.41
C GLU A 627 -39.36 3.42 -12.14
N LEU A 628 -38.31 3.30 -11.33
CA LEU A 628 -37.64 2.03 -11.02
C LEU A 628 -37.54 1.78 -9.50
N PRO A 629 -38.67 1.59 -8.79
CA PRO A 629 -38.69 1.55 -7.33
C PRO A 629 -37.97 0.34 -6.72
N GLN A 630 -37.81 -0.75 -7.46
CA GLN A 630 -37.14 -1.98 -7.01
C GLN A 630 -35.69 -2.09 -7.51
N ASP A 631 -35.22 -1.15 -8.34
CA ASP A 631 -33.88 -1.17 -8.91
C ASP A 631 -32.84 -0.73 -7.89
N ILE A 632 -31.79 -1.53 -7.69
CA ILE A 632 -30.78 -1.26 -6.65
C ILE A 632 -29.99 0.02 -6.94
N VAL A 633 -29.63 0.27 -8.20
CA VAL A 633 -28.80 1.41 -8.59
C VAL A 633 -29.60 2.71 -8.44
N ALA A 634 -30.86 2.72 -8.88
CA ALA A 634 -31.74 3.87 -8.69
C ALA A 634 -31.94 4.20 -7.20
N ASN A 635 -32.12 3.18 -6.35
CA ASN A 635 -32.24 3.39 -4.90
C ASN A 635 -30.92 3.84 -4.25
N ILE A 636 -29.75 3.33 -4.68
CA ILE A 636 -28.44 3.81 -4.22
C ILE A 636 -28.22 5.27 -4.62
N LEU A 637 -28.49 5.63 -5.87
CA LEU A 637 -28.37 7.02 -6.34
C LEU A 637 -29.28 7.96 -5.55
N TYR A 638 -30.52 7.54 -5.29
CA TYR A 638 -31.48 8.32 -4.51
C TYR A 638 -31.10 8.44 -3.03
N PHE A 639 -30.65 7.35 -2.41
CA PHE A 639 -30.10 7.40 -1.07
C PHE A 639 -28.93 8.38 -1.01
N ASN A 640 -28.02 8.30 -1.98
CA ASN A 640 -26.85 9.14 -2.05
C ASN A 640 -27.19 10.62 -2.22
N SER A 641 -28.17 10.98 -3.06
CA SER A 641 -28.62 12.37 -3.24
C SER A 641 -29.20 12.98 -1.97
N LEU A 642 -29.86 12.17 -1.12
CA LEU A 642 -30.42 12.64 0.14
C LEU A 642 -29.38 12.81 1.26
N ASN A 643 -28.22 12.16 1.14
CA ASN A 643 -27.22 12.06 2.21
C ASN A 643 -25.86 12.67 1.83
N SER A 644 -25.73 13.27 0.64
CA SER A 644 -24.44 13.76 0.12
C SER A 644 -23.79 14.88 0.95
N ASN A 645 -24.57 15.56 1.79
CA ASN A 645 -24.07 16.65 2.65
C ASN A 645 -23.66 16.18 4.06
N LEU A 646 -23.89 14.90 4.38
CA LEU A 646 -23.57 14.34 5.70
C LEU A 646 -22.09 13.97 5.81
N ASN A 647 -21.57 13.98 7.04
CA ASN A 647 -20.27 13.39 7.29
C ASN A 647 -20.33 11.87 7.10
N ILE A 648 -19.19 11.23 6.84
CA ILE A 648 -19.18 9.82 6.44
C ILE A 648 -19.74 8.87 7.51
N LYS A 649 -19.66 9.21 8.80
CA LYS A 649 -20.20 8.36 9.87
C LYS A 649 -21.73 8.41 9.90
N GLU A 650 -22.30 9.60 9.76
CA GLU A 650 -23.76 9.78 9.62
C GLU A 650 -24.28 9.15 8.33
N TYR A 651 -23.57 9.36 7.21
CA TYR A 651 -23.89 8.72 5.92
C TYR A 651 -23.94 7.19 6.07
N ALA A 652 -22.91 6.59 6.67
CA ALA A 652 -22.83 5.16 6.88
C ALA A 652 -23.95 4.65 7.80
N GLN A 653 -24.26 5.38 8.88
CA GLN A 653 -25.37 5.04 9.78
C GLN A 653 -26.73 5.07 9.05
N ASN A 654 -26.98 6.09 8.25
CA ASN A 654 -28.20 6.19 7.46
C ASN A 654 -28.28 5.06 6.41
N ALA A 655 -27.15 4.68 5.81
CA ALA A 655 -27.09 3.56 4.89
C ALA A 655 -27.44 2.25 5.60
N GLN A 656 -26.92 2.03 6.81
CA GLN A 656 -27.27 0.85 7.61
C GLN A 656 -28.78 0.75 7.85
N ILE A 657 -29.41 1.85 8.26
CA ILE A 657 -30.85 1.89 8.56
C ILE A 657 -31.68 1.66 7.28
N HIS A 658 -31.32 2.34 6.20
CA HIS A 658 -32.06 2.30 4.94
C HIS A 658 -31.99 0.91 4.29
N PHE A 659 -30.79 0.38 4.10
CA PHE A 659 -30.59 -0.85 3.32
C PHE A 659 -30.88 -2.14 4.10
N LYS A 660 -30.89 -2.12 5.43
CA LYS A 660 -31.29 -3.28 6.24
C LYS A 660 -32.73 -3.74 5.98
N ASN A 661 -33.63 -2.81 5.68
CA ASN A 661 -35.06 -3.09 5.49
C ASN A 661 -35.53 -2.89 4.04
N LEU A 662 -34.63 -2.51 3.13
CA LEU A 662 -34.99 -2.16 1.77
C LEU A 662 -35.39 -3.41 0.97
N GLN A 663 -36.62 -3.37 0.43
CA GLN A 663 -37.15 -4.39 -0.47
C GLN A 663 -36.77 -4.04 -1.92
N VAL A 664 -35.71 -4.68 -2.43
CA VAL A 664 -35.15 -4.47 -3.78
C VAL A 664 -34.86 -5.80 -4.46
N ASP A 665 -34.77 -5.77 -5.79
CA ASP A 665 -34.37 -6.93 -6.57
C ASP A 665 -32.85 -7.15 -6.49
N TYR A 666 -32.44 -7.95 -5.51
CA TYR A 666 -31.03 -8.31 -5.32
C TYR A 666 -30.43 -9.12 -6.49
N ARG A 667 -31.24 -9.64 -7.43
CA ARG A 667 -30.70 -10.33 -8.63
C ARG A 667 -29.81 -9.42 -9.45
N SER A 668 -30.11 -8.11 -9.46
CA SER A 668 -29.27 -7.10 -10.13
C SER A 668 -27.85 -7.01 -9.56
N VAL A 669 -27.66 -7.32 -8.28
CA VAL A 669 -26.34 -7.34 -7.62
C VAL A 669 -25.52 -8.55 -8.06
N PHE A 670 -26.16 -9.70 -8.26
CA PHE A 670 -25.42 -10.93 -8.53
C PHE A 670 -25.41 -11.40 -9.98
N GLY A 671 -26.54 -11.33 -10.69
CA GLY A 671 -26.62 -11.72 -12.10
C GLY A 671 -26.73 -10.54 -13.09
N GLY A 672 -26.78 -9.30 -12.58
CA GLY A 672 -26.83 -8.07 -13.37
C GLY A 672 -25.47 -7.49 -13.75
N SER A 673 -25.43 -6.18 -14.00
CA SER A 673 -24.21 -5.45 -14.35
C SER A 673 -23.18 -5.41 -13.22
N ASN A 674 -21.90 -5.24 -13.57
CA ASN A 674 -20.85 -5.08 -12.56
C ASN A 674 -20.99 -3.77 -11.76
N ILE A 675 -21.46 -2.67 -12.35
CA ILE A 675 -21.63 -1.40 -11.63
C ILE A 675 -22.64 -1.51 -10.49
N ALA A 676 -23.74 -2.26 -10.68
CA ALA A 676 -24.71 -2.52 -9.62
C ALA A 676 -24.07 -3.26 -8.44
N ARG A 677 -23.26 -4.29 -8.74
CA ARG A 677 -22.51 -5.05 -7.73
C ARG A 677 -21.50 -4.18 -6.99
N GLU A 678 -20.70 -3.41 -7.72
CA GLU A 678 -19.65 -2.55 -7.16
C GLU A 678 -20.24 -1.47 -6.27
N LEU A 679 -21.25 -0.73 -6.73
CA LEU A 679 -21.93 0.29 -5.92
C LEU A 679 -22.54 -0.31 -4.66
N TYR A 680 -23.20 -1.45 -4.78
CA TYR A 680 -23.81 -2.12 -3.64
C TYR A 680 -22.75 -2.56 -2.62
N VAL A 681 -21.73 -3.30 -3.05
CA VAL A 681 -20.67 -3.81 -2.17
C VAL A 681 -19.86 -2.69 -1.53
N ASN A 682 -19.51 -1.65 -2.29
CA ASN A 682 -18.83 -0.48 -1.75
C ASN A 682 -19.68 0.23 -0.68
N LEU A 683 -20.98 0.39 -0.92
CA LEU A 683 -21.90 0.97 0.06
C LEU A 683 -22.01 0.09 1.32
N MET A 684 -22.12 -1.23 1.17
CA MET A 684 -22.16 -2.16 2.29
C MET A 684 -20.84 -2.20 3.06
N HIS A 685 -19.70 -2.02 2.38
CA HIS A 685 -18.40 -1.83 3.01
C HIS A 685 -18.40 -0.62 3.93
N ILE A 686 -18.68 0.57 3.38
CA ILE A 686 -18.62 1.79 4.18
C ILE A 686 -19.68 1.83 5.28
N ALA A 687 -20.81 1.14 5.07
CA ALA A 687 -21.85 0.94 6.07
C ALA A 687 -21.50 -0.14 7.11
N GLY A 688 -20.37 -0.87 6.98
CA GLY A 688 -20.01 -1.93 7.91
C GLY A 688 -20.96 -3.13 7.90
N LEU A 689 -21.65 -3.37 6.79
CA LEU A 689 -22.63 -4.44 6.60
C LEU A 689 -22.10 -5.65 5.83
N LEU A 690 -20.82 -5.67 5.43
CA LEU A 690 -20.25 -6.74 4.60
C LEU A 690 -20.51 -8.14 5.15
N ASN A 691 -20.25 -8.39 6.44
CA ASN A 691 -20.43 -9.71 7.02
C ASN A 691 -21.90 -10.17 7.03
N LEU A 692 -22.84 -9.24 7.19
CA LEU A 692 -24.27 -9.54 7.10
C LEU A 692 -24.63 -9.97 5.67
N GLU A 693 -24.17 -9.22 4.67
CA GLU A 693 -24.42 -9.53 3.27
C GLU A 693 -23.74 -10.83 2.84
N ARG A 694 -22.52 -11.11 3.31
CA ARG A 694 -21.86 -12.40 3.09
C ARG A 694 -22.71 -13.57 3.57
N GLN A 695 -23.24 -13.51 4.79
CA GLN A 695 -24.08 -14.58 5.33
C GLN A 695 -25.37 -14.77 4.54
N LYS A 696 -25.98 -13.68 4.09
CA LYS A 696 -27.14 -13.71 3.19
C LYS A 696 -26.81 -14.41 1.88
N PHE A 697 -25.69 -14.09 1.23
CA PHE A 697 -25.26 -14.75 0.00
C PHE A 697 -24.89 -16.22 0.21
N LYS A 698 -24.21 -16.58 1.29
CA LYS A 698 -23.96 -17.99 1.67
C LYS A 698 -25.25 -18.77 1.83
N THR A 699 -26.22 -18.20 2.54
CA THR A 699 -27.54 -18.80 2.73
C THR A 699 -28.27 -18.98 1.40
N LEU A 700 -28.24 -17.96 0.54
CA LEU A 700 -28.86 -18.00 -0.79
C LEU A 700 -28.26 -19.11 -1.67
N ILE A 701 -26.94 -19.25 -1.68
CA ILE A 701 -26.23 -20.30 -2.42
C ILE A 701 -26.59 -21.70 -1.87
N ASN A 702 -26.64 -21.86 -0.54
CA ASN A 702 -26.93 -23.16 0.09
C ASN A 702 -28.40 -23.59 -0.04
N THR A 703 -29.33 -22.65 -0.12
CA THR A 703 -30.77 -22.92 -0.22
C THR A 703 -31.28 -22.97 -1.66
N SER A 704 -30.55 -22.37 -2.60
CA SER A 704 -30.91 -22.39 -4.01
C SER A 704 -30.72 -23.79 -4.61
N LYS A 705 -31.76 -24.27 -5.31
CA LYS A 705 -31.65 -25.50 -6.11
C LYS A 705 -30.78 -25.34 -7.37
N VAL A 706 -30.54 -24.10 -7.79
CA VAL A 706 -29.72 -23.75 -8.95
C VAL A 706 -28.50 -22.99 -8.44
N LYS A 707 -27.31 -23.54 -8.68
CA LYS A 707 -26.06 -22.83 -8.39
C LYS A 707 -25.84 -21.76 -9.45
N ASP A 708 -26.17 -20.52 -9.11
CA ASP A 708 -26.05 -19.35 -9.97
C ASP A 708 -24.62 -18.80 -9.94
N GLU A 709 -23.97 -18.71 -11.11
CA GLU A 709 -22.61 -18.17 -11.29
C GLU A 709 -22.46 -16.77 -10.67
N GLY A 710 -23.49 -15.93 -10.80
CA GLY A 710 -23.52 -14.57 -10.30
C GLY A 710 -23.48 -14.49 -8.78
N MET A 711 -24.15 -15.42 -8.09
CA MET A 711 -24.13 -15.49 -6.62
C MET A 711 -22.73 -15.84 -6.11
N ILE A 712 -22.07 -16.83 -6.73
CA ILE A 712 -20.70 -17.23 -6.43
C ILE A 712 -19.75 -16.05 -6.67
N GLN A 713 -19.87 -15.37 -7.81
CA GLN A 713 -19.08 -14.18 -8.13
C GLN A 713 -19.26 -13.05 -7.11
N THR A 714 -20.48 -12.84 -6.64
CA THR A 714 -20.76 -11.76 -5.67
C THR A 714 -20.20 -12.09 -4.29
N LEU A 715 -20.34 -13.35 -3.84
CA LEU A 715 -19.71 -13.80 -2.60
C LEU A 715 -18.18 -13.71 -2.69
N ALA A 716 -17.58 -14.18 -3.79
CA ALA A 716 -16.14 -14.09 -4.02
C ALA A 716 -15.64 -12.65 -3.98
N TYR A 717 -16.39 -11.70 -4.57
CA TYR A 717 -16.08 -10.28 -4.53
C TYR A 717 -16.21 -9.70 -3.11
N LEU A 718 -17.29 -9.98 -2.39
CA LEU A 718 -17.47 -9.58 -0.98
C LEU A 718 -16.33 -10.09 -0.08
N ASP A 719 -15.87 -11.32 -0.32
CA ASP A 719 -14.82 -11.98 0.45
C ASP A 719 -13.48 -11.27 0.35
N ILE A 720 -13.16 -10.62 -0.78
CA ILE A 720 -11.96 -9.76 -0.92
C ILE A 720 -12.00 -8.64 0.12
N PHE A 721 -13.12 -7.92 0.21
CA PHE A 721 -13.26 -6.77 1.12
C PHE A 721 -13.37 -7.21 2.59
N ALA A 722 -13.86 -8.43 2.84
CA ALA A 722 -13.95 -9.02 4.17
C ALA A 722 -12.69 -9.79 4.61
N GLN A 723 -11.60 -9.70 3.83
CA GLN A 723 -10.31 -10.38 4.08
C GLN A 723 -10.41 -11.90 4.15
N GLN A 724 -11.43 -12.50 3.52
CA GLN A 724 -11.58 -13.95 3.40
C GLN A 724 -10.94 -14.43 2.11
N TYR A 725 -9.64 -14.18 1.96
CA TYR A 725 -8.95 -14.33 0.69
C TYR A 725 -8.88 -15.77 0.18
N GLU A 726 -8.70 -16.75 1.07
CA GLU A 726 -8.72 -18.18 0.69
C GLU A 726 -10.09 -18.61 0.18
N GLU A 727 -11.16 -18.18 0.86
CA GLU A 727 -12.53 -18.45 0.46
C GLU A 727 -12.84 -17.79 -0.89
N SER A 728 -12.47 -16.51 -1.03
CA SER A 728 -12.58 -15.75 -2.28
C SER A 728 -11.86 -16.46 -3.43
N TYR A 729 -10.62 -16.90 -3.19
CA TYR A 729 -9.79 -17.55 -4.20
C TYR A 729 -10.39 -18.89 -4.64
N ALA A 730 -10.89 -19.71 -3.70
CA ALA A 730 -11.57 -20.96 -4.00
C ALA A 730 -12.86 -20.75 -4.82
N LEU A 731 -13.65 -19.71 -4.50
CA LEU A 731 -14.85 -19.36 -5.25
C LEU A 731 -14.49 -18.87 -6.67
N TYR A 732 -13.44 -18.06 -6.83
CA TYR A 732 -12.97 -17.67 -8.17
C TYR A 732 -12.45 -18.85 -8.99
N ASN A 733 -11.72 -19.79 -8.39
CA ASN A 733 -11.32 -21.02 -9.08
C ASN A 733 -12.55 -21.84 -9.50
N THR A 734 -13.60 -21.90 -8.67
CA THR A 734 -14.87 -22.54 -9.05
C THR A 734 -15.48 -21.88 -10.28
N LEU A 735 -15.48 -20.54 -10.35
CA LEU A 735 -15.96 -19.82 -11.53
C LEU A 735 -15.14 -20.13 -12.79
N ILE A 736 -13.81 -20.22 -12.65
CA ILE A 736 -12.91 -20.46 -13.78
C ILE A 736 -13.00 -21.92 -14.27
N ASP A 737 -12.91 -22.89 -13.35
CA ASP A 737 -12.76 -24.30 -13.67
C ASP A 737 -14.09 -25.00 -13.95
N GLU A 738 -15.12 -24.72 -13.13
CA GLU A 738 -16.43 -25.38 -13.27
C GLU A 738 -17.37 -24.60 -14.21
N TYR A 739 -17.40 -23.27 -14.09
CA TYR A 739 -18.27 -22.42 -14.91
C TYR A 739 -17.62 -21.93 -16.20
N GLY A 740 -16.30 -22.13 -16.37
CA GLY A 740 -15.58 -21.74 -17.57
C GLY A 740 -15.44 -20.22 -17.74
N ALA A 741 -15.47 -19.46 -16.65
CA ALA A 741 -15.31 -18.00 -16.69
C ALA A 741 -13.88 -17.62 -17.12
N LYS A 742 -13.76 -16.99 -18.28
CA LYS A 742 -12.46 -16.61 -18.90
C LYS A 742 -12.33 -15.10 -19.14
N ASP A 743 -13.30 -14.31 -18.68
CA ASP A 743 -13.28 -12.87 -18.85
C ASP A 743 -12.16 -12.23 -18.02
N SER A 744 -11.56 -11.16 -18.55
CA SER A 744 -10.40 -10.48 -17.95
C SER A 744 -10.67 -10.07 -16.50
N ARG A 745 -11.86 -9.54 -16.21
CA ARG A 745 -12.21 -9.05 -14.86
C ARG A 745 -12.30 -10.18 -13.83
N THR A 746 -12.89 -11.32 -14.18
CA THR A 746 -12.93 -12.48 -13.28
C THR A 746 -11.53 -13.01 -12.98
N LEU A 747 -10.69 -13.14 -14.00
CA LEU A 747 -9.28 -13.57 -13.84
C LEU A 747 -8.47 -12.58 -13.00
N PHE A 748 -8.67 -11.28 -13.23
CA PHE A 748 -8.08 -10.22 -12.43
C PHE A 748 -8.49 -10.32 -10.95
N LEU A 749 -9.79 -10.43 -10.66
CA LEU A 749 -10.25 -10.52 -9.26
C LEU A 749 -9.83 -11.83 -8.59
N ALA A 750 -9.72 -12.93 -9.34
CA ALA A 750 -9.11 -14.16 -8.86
C ALA A 750 -7.66 -13.94 -8.44
N SER A 751 -6.91 -13.13 -9.20
CA SER A 751 -5.52 -12.78 -8.84
C SER A 751 -5.44 -11.87 -7.62
N VAL A 752 -6.39 -10.95 -7.43
CA VAL A 752 -6.50 -10.13 -6.22
C VAL A 752 -6.68 -11.04 -5.00
N ALA A 753 -7.61 -12.00 -5.08
CA ALA A 753 -7.81 -13.00 -4.03
C ALA A 753 -6.54 -13.84 -3.79
N ALA A 754 -5.86 -14.28 -4.85
CA ALA A 754 -4.61 -15.05 -4.75
C ALA A 754 -3.48 -14.26 -4.06
N VAL A 755 -3.31 -12.96 -4.35
CA VAL A 755 -2.34 -12.11 -3.63
C VAL A 755 -2.73 -11.96 -2.16
N GLY A 756 -4.02 -11.75 -1.86
CA GLY A 756 -4.52 -11.71 -0.49
C GLY A 756 -4.27 -13.01 0.28
N ALA A 757 -4.41 -14.16 -0.40
CA ALA A 757 -4.09 -15.50 0.10
C ALA A 757 -2.58 -15.82 0.10
N ASN A 758 -1.72 -14.81 -0.14
CA ASN A 758 -0.25 -14.96 -0.20
C ASN A 758 0.23 -16.03 -1.19
N ASN A 759 -0.45 -16.16 -2.34
CA ASN A 759 -0.08 -17.04 -3.45
C ASN A 759 0.31 -16.23 -4.71
N PRO A 760 1.53 -15.64 -4.73
CA PRO A 760 1.95 -14.76 -5.81
C PRO A 760 2.13 -15.47 -7.16
N ASN A 761 2.49 -16.76 -7.17
CA ASN A 761 2.67 -17.51 -8.42
C ASN A 761 1.34 -17.72 -9.15
N SER A 762 0.29 -18.13 -8.41
CA SER A 762 -1.06 -18.20 -8.96
C SER A 762 -1.56 -16.83 -9.42
N ALA A 763 -1.29 -15.77 -8.65
CA ALA A 763 -1.64 -14.42 -9.03
C ALA A 763 -0.99 -14.00 -10.36
N ILE A 764 0.31 -14.25 -10.54
CA ILE A 764 1.03 -13.95 -11.79
C ILE A 764 0.38 -14.67 -12.98
N ALA A 765 0.09 -15.98 -12.85
CA ALA A 765 -0.54 -16.75 -13.92
C ALA A 765 -1.92 -16.19 -14.29
N LEU A 766 -2.75 -15.89 -13.29
CA LEU A 766 -4.09 -15.32 -13.50
C LEU A 766 -4.04 -13.93 -14.14
N LEU A 767 -3.08 -13.08 -13.73
CA LEU A 767 -2.89 -11.77 -14.31
C LEU A 767 -2.38 -11.82 -15.75
N GLN A 768 -1.51 -12.79 -16.07
CA GLN A 768 -1.08 -13.03 -17.45
C GLN A 768 -2.29 -13.40 -18.33
N LEU A 769 -3.17 -14.28 -17.85
CA LEU A 769 -4.41 -14.64 -18.56
C LEU A 769 -5.35 -13.43 -18.68
N SER A 770 -5.53 -12.67 -17.60
CA SER A 770 -6.33 -11.43 -17.60
C SER A 770 -5.87 -10.44 -18.68
N LYS A 771 -4.54 -10.23 -18.77
CA LYS A 771 -3.91 -9.35 -19.77
C LYS A 771 -3.98 -9.92 -21.19
N LEU A 772 -3.99 -11.25 -21.35
CA LEU A 772 -4.15 -11.89 -22.65
C LEU A 772 -5.57 -11.69 -23.20
N THR A 773 -6.57 -11.67 -22.32
CA THR A 773 -7.97 -11.39 -22.67
C THR A 773 -8.25 -9.91 -22.92
N ASP A 774 -7.61 -9.00 -22.16
CA ASP A 774 -7.69 -7.55 -22.34
C ASP A 774 -6.29 -6.94 -22.22
N LYS A 775 -5.74 -6.49 -23.35
CA LYS A 775 -4.37 -5.96 -23.42
C LYS A 775 -4.23 -4.58 -22.79
N ASN A 776 -5.35 -3.88 -22.57
CA ASN A 776 -5.38 -2.53 -22.03
C ASN A 776 -5.72 -2.51 -20.53
N ASN A 777 -5.92 -3.66 -19.90
CA ASN A 777 -6.11 -3.78 -18.46
C ASN A 777 -4.86 -3.31 -17.65
N LYS A 778 -4.85 -2.02 -17.29
CA LYS A 778 -3.77 -1.34 -16.55
C LYS A 778 -3.59 -1.91 -15.14
N GLU A 779 -4.67 -2.29 -14.47
CA GLU A 779 -4.63 -2.93 -13.16
C GLU A 779 -3.86 -4.26 -13.21
N SER A 780 -4.06 -5.04 -14.27
CA SER A 780 -3.33 -6.30 -14.44
C SER A 780 -1.84 -6.07 -14.72
N LYS A 781 -1.51 -5.04 -15.50
CA LYS A 781 -0.13 -4.66 -15.83
C LYS A 781 0.65 -4.21 -14.60
N VAL A 782 0.09 -3.31 -13.78
CA VAL A 782 0.78 -2.83 -12.57
C VAL A 782 0.97 -3.96 -11.55
N ALA A 783 -0.04 -4.81 -11.35
CA ALA A 783 0.05 -5.95 -10.45
C ALA A 783 1.14 -6.94 -10.90
N LEU A 784 1.23 -7.25 -12.19
CA LEU A 784 2.31 -8.06 -12.76
C LEU A 784 3.67 -7.40 -12.55
N GLY A 785 3.80 -6.10 -12.79
CA GLY A 785 5.05 -5.36 -12.59
C GLY A 785 5.56 -5.51 -11.15
N LEU A 786 4.67 -5.27 -10.19
CA LEU A 786 4.95 -5.40 -8.76
C LEU A 786 5.31 -6.83 -8.37
N LEU A 787 4.55 -7.83 -8.82
CA LEU A 787 4.78 -9.24 -8.47
C LEU A 787 6.06 -9.79 -9.09
N TYR A 788 6.37 -9.42 -10.34
CA TYR A 788 7.65 -9.77 -10.96
C TYR A 788 8.82 -9.14 -10.20
N GLN A 789 8.69 -7.89 -9.75
CA GLN A 789 9.72 -7.25 -8.94
C GLN A 789 9.88 -7.93 -7.58
N GLU A 790 8.79 -8.34 -6.92
CA GLU A 790 8.84 -9.12 -5.67
C GLU A 790 9.62 -10.43 -5.83
N VAL A 791 9.39 -11.17 -6.92
CA VAL A 791 10.07 -12.46 -7.18
C VAL A 791 11.45 -12.30 -7.85
N GLY A 792 11.94 -11.07 -8.03
CA GLY A 792 13.26 -10.80 -8.60
C GLY A 792 13.36 -10.88 -10.12
N ASN A 793 12.24 -10.95 -10.84
CA ASN A 793 12.20 -10.90 -12.30
C ASN A 793 12.10 -9.44 -12.80
N TYR A 794 13.18 -8.69 -12.66
CA TYR A 794 13.21 -7.24 -12.94
C TYR A 794 12.99 -6.89 -14.41
N GLU A 795 13.43 -7.74 -15.34
CA GLU A 795 13.17 -7.56 -16.78
C GLU A 795 11.66 -7.59 -17.09
N ALA A 796 10.96 -8.61 -16.58
CA ALA A 796 9.53 -8.74 -16.77
C ALA A 796 8.76 -7.60 -16.07
N ALA A 797 9.23 -7.17 -14.89
CA ALA A 797 8.68 -6.03 -14.17
C ALA A 797 8.77 -4.73 -14.99
N MET A 798 9.97 -4.39 -15.46
CA MET A 798 10.21 -3.21 -16.29
C MET A 798 9.41 -3.23 -17.59
N THR A 799 9.22 -4.41 -18.19
CA THR A 799 8.37 -4.58 -19.36
C THR A 799 6.91 -4.22 -19.07
N GLN A 800 6.39 -4.53 -17.88
CA GLN A 800 5.03 -4.11 -17.53
C GLN A 800 4.96 -2.61 -17.27
N TYR A 801 5.89 -2.06 -16.49
CA TYR A 801 5.92 -0.63 -16.17
C TYR A 801 5.99 0.27 -17.42
N ARG A 802 6.72 -0.15 -18.46
CA ARG A 802 6.79 0.55 -19.76
C ARG A 802 5.44 0.78 -20.42
N THR A 803 4.45 -0.07 -20.14
CA THR A 803 3.12 0.00 -20.75
C THR A 803 2.10 0.84 -19.97
N LEU A 804 2.50 1.40 -18.83
CA LEU A 804 1.64 2.19 -17.95
C LEU A 804 1.91 3.68 -18.14
N PRO A 805 0.87 4.53 -18.23
CA PRO A 805 1.05 5.98 -18.27
C PRO A 805 1.43 6.50 -16.87
N ASN A 806 1.93 7.75 -16.81
CA ASN A 806 1.98 8.49 -15.55
C ASN A 806 0.55 8.67 -14.97
N ASP A 807 0.48 9.00 -13.68
CA ASP A 807 -0.75 9.23 -12.91
C ASP A 807 -1.66 8.00 -12.72
N PHE A 808 -1.28 6.82 -13.24
CA PHE A 808 -2.03 5.60 -12.99
C PHE A 808 -1.68 5.00 -11.63
N LYS A 809 -2.66 4.91 -10.74
CA LYS A 809 -2.52 4.26 -9.43
C LYS A 809 -3.48 3.08 -9.35
N SER A 810 -2.96 1.93 -8.93
CA SER A 810 -3.79 0.74 -8.72
C SER A 810 -4.80 0.97 -7.60
N GLU A 811 -6.06 0.66 -7.85
CA GLU A 811 -7.08 0.62 -6.80
C GLU A 811 -6.87 -0.60 -5.87
N PHE A 812 -6.25 -1.67 -6.38
CA PHE A 812 -6.19 -2.97 -5.70
C PHE A 812 -4.84 -3.31 -5.08
N PHE A 813 -3.73 -2.93 -5.72
CA PHE A 813 -2.39 -3.39 -5.35
C PHE A 813 -1.52 -2.27 -4.83
N THR A 814 -0.69 -2.61 -3.86
CA THR A 814 0.40 -1.78 -3.37
C THR A 814 1.55 -2.68 -2.95
N PHE A 815 2.57 -2.11 -2.35
CA PHE A 815 3.68 -2.88 -1.79
C PHE A 815 4.21 -2.24 -0.52
N ASP A 816 4.77 -3.08 0.33
CA ASP A 816 5.59 -2.69 1.47
C ASP A 816 7.06 -3.01 1.17
N ILE A 817 7.98 -2.34 1.86
CA ILE A 817 9.39 -2.75 1.84
C ILE A 817 9.54 -4.00 2.72
N LYS A 818 10.21 -5.02 2.21
CA LYS A 818 10.51 -6.23 2.97
C LYS A 818 11.68 -5.93 3.91
N ASN A 819 11.41 -5.86 5.20
CA ASN A 819 12.47 -5.78 6.22
C ASN A 819 13.33 -7.05 6.10
N GLN A 820 14.65 -6.87 6.00
CA GLN A 820 15.63 -7.95 5.98
C GLN A 820 15.78 -8.56 7.38
#